data_AF-A0A8J3ZU84-F1
#
_entry.id   AF-A0A8J3ZU84-F1
#
_cell.length_a   1.000
_cell.length_b   1.000
_cell.length_c   1.000
_cell.angle_alpha   90.00
_cell.angle_beta   90.00
_cell.angle_gamma   90.00
#
_symmetry.space_group_name_H-M   'P 1'
#
loop_
_entity.id
_entity.type
_entity.pdbx_description
1 polymer ?
#
loop_
_entity_poly.entity_id
_entity_poly.type
_entity_poly.pdbx_seq_one_letter_code
_entity_poly.pdbx_strand_id
1 'polypeptide(L)'
;MGITQPDVRGTAAPRRRVTGVDPRQVVAWLAAAWLIPTATHLLGVDWLLPPLVLALTAGLLRGGRTLLDRLVLATALLLGCCAVAGMLFTAWPFGLDPVPVAGAALTVLGGVSIASGRAPRLPRPTVADALTVATAAAALAYVALPYLRADSTGRLAMLLGADDNARHVSILDTLRRTGGYAWGYAPDEVPELFDALRFYPSGWHLTAGLLDGFVRSSTGTGDMAGVVDHHVWFLLGTYGVFAVALLWAVQWVGGPLLGGWRRLPVLAFLGVQLVYGDLPVLAILGFVSQLLGLTLLVVLVAVLARRTGGVREHVVLVCALVAGIGFAYELLLPSAGLAAVAWGLRRWRTLRPIRAFVVTVCGVAGAAALVPLALGALFGGHGTLIGAPGGVLGVSRGLLLALAALVAAAVVTRAGRRLAVWRSYVWTLAAVLALPAALLGYRAVTGNQAGYYLEKGLHAVFVTLLVGLAAVAVLLPRPRRAPLADLLPAALVAVAVAGLGGVVTDDVPYRPGRTETLNRMWHSGEAARGNRPTAERLRALDAAFPAEPGVATVVLTGDLYTTYTLTLNLSMLQRTSGLTDGVLYRPQGFDLEPASLAESLAQADGVVRIVVAAPDAEELVKRVRQARPGLRFEVVRP
;
A
#
# COMPACT_ATOMS: atom_id res chain seq x y z
N MET A 1 -33.87 53.41 14.70
CA MET A 1 -32.42 53.33 14.39
C MET A 1 -32.22 52.21 13.38
N GLY A 2 -32.12 52.56 12.09
CA GLY A 2 -31.86 51.61 11.01
C GLY A 2 -30.36 51.41 10.83
N ILE A 3 -29.89 50.17 10.96
CA ILE A 3 -28.49 49.80 10.71
C ILE A 3 -28.38 49.43 9.23
N THR A 4 -27.80 50.35 8.45
CA THR A 4 -27.40 50.13 7.06
C THR A 4 -26.19 49.19 7.02
N GLN A 5 -26.31 48.07 6.29
CA GLN A 5 -25.17 47.21 5.96
C GLN A 5 -24.30 47.90 4.89
N PRO A 6 -22.96 47.89 5.04
CA PRO A 6 -22.08 48.43 4.01
C PRO A 6 -22.01 47.48 2.81
N ASP A 7 -22.28 48.05 1.62
CA ASP A 7 -22.16 47.44 0.30
C ASP A 7 -20.67 47.18 0.00
N VAL A 8 -20.18 45.97 0.31
CA VAL A 8 -18.83 45.54 -0.07
C VAL A 8 -18.87 45.06 -1.51
N ARG A 9 -18.87 46.02 -2.44
CA ARG A 9 -18.52 45.77 -3.84
C ARG A 9 -17.05 45.35 -3.88
N GLY A 10 -16.83 44.04 -3.96
CA GLY A 10 -15.52 43.43 -4.12
C GLY A 10 -14.84 43.95 -5.38
N THR A 11 -13.90 44.88 -5.21
CA THR A 11 -12.94 45.26 -6.24
C THR A 11 -12.16 44.01 -6.62
N ALA A 12 -12.36 43.53 -7.84
CA ALA A 12 -11.60 42.42 -8.38
C ALA A 12 -10.12 42.80 -8.33
N ALA A 13 -9.35 42.10 -7.49
CA ALA A 13 -7.92 42.33 -7.37
C ALA A 13 -7.29 42.28 -8.77
N PRO A 14 -6.45 43.27 -9.14
CA PRO A 14 -5.85 43.34 -10.46
C PRO A 14 -5.11 42.03 -10.76
N ARG A 15 -5.44 41.41 -11.89
CA ARG A 15 -4.68 40.26 -12.42
C ARG A 15 -3.24 40.73 -12.57
N ARG A 16 -2.35 40.33 -11.66
CA ARG A 16 -0.90 40.50 -11.83
C ARG A 16 -0.57 39.92 -13.21
N ARG A 17 -0.21 40.79 -14.16
CA ARG A 17 0.43 40.36 -15.40
C ARG A 17 1.62 39.50 -14.98
N VAL A 18 1.64 38.26 -15.45
CA VAL A 18 2.83 37.42 -15.35
C VAL A 18 3.92 38.21 -16.05
N THR A 19 4.84 38.77 -15.27
CA THR A 19 6.08 39.36 -15.78
C THR A 19 6.74 38.29 -16.64
N GLY A 20 7.21 38.67 -17.83
CA GLY A 20 7.82 37.73 -18.78
C GLY A 20 8.81 36.81 -18.07
N VAL A 21 8.62 35.50 -18.22
CA VAL A 21 9.57 34.51 -17.70
C VAL A 21 10.86 34.72 -18.49
N ASP A 22 11.98 34.97 -17.80
CA ASP A 22 13.27 35.11 -18.44
C ASP A 22 13.64 33.78 -19.13
N PRO A 23 13.79 33.74 -20.47
CA PRO A 23 14.16 32.53 -21.19
C PRO A 23 15.44 31.89 -20.66
N ARG A 24 16.36 32.68 -20.10
CA ARG A 24 17.60 32.17 -19.48
C ARG A 24 17.31 31.30 -18.26
N GLN A 25 16.31 31.66 -17.45
CA GLN A 25 15.89 30.86 -16.29
C GLN A 25 15.28 29.53 -16.73
N VAL A 26 14.51 29.51 -17.83
CA VAL A 26 13.95 28.28 -18.40
C VAL A 26 15.05 27.35 -18.86
N VAL A 27 16.01 27.87 -19.65
CA VAL A 27 17.15 27.09 -20.15
C VAL A 27 18.01 26.56 -19.01
N ALA A 28 18.34 27.40 -18.01
CA ALA A 28 19.11 26.97 -16.85
C ALA A 28 18.40 25.86 -16.06
N TRP A 29 17.08 25.95 -15.88
CA TRP A 29 16.29 24.90 -15.23
C TRP A 29 16.27 23.60 -16.01
N LEU A 30 16.05 23.66 -17.33
CA LEU A 30 16.05 22.48 -18.19
C LEU A 30 17.44 21.81 -18.18
N ALA A 31 18.51 22.60 -18.26
CA ALA A 31 19.87 22.06 -18.14
C ALA A 31 20.08 21.38 -16.78
N ALA A 32 19.72 22.05 -15.68
CA ALA A 32 19.85 21.49 -14.33
C ALA A 32 19.01 20.21 -14.14
N ALA A 33 17.81 20.15 -14.72
CA ALA A 33 16.93 18.99 -14.62
C ALA A 33 17.56 17.70 -15.16
N TRP A 34 18.45 17.79 -16.16
CA TRP A 34 19.12 16.63 -16.75
C TRP A 34 20.57 16.46 -16.29
N LEU A 35 21.30 17.55 -16.05
CA LEU A 35 22.68 17.50 -15.57
C LEU A 35 22.76 16.99 -14.12
N ILE A 36 21.80 17.34 -13.26
CA ILE A 36 21.81 16.86 -11.85
C ILE A 36 21.65 15.33 -11.80
N PRO A 37 20.61 14.71 -12.40
CA PRO A 37 20.49 13.24 -12.42
C PRO A 37 21.68 12.55 -13.09
N THR A 38 22.19 13.10 -14.20
CA THR A 38 23.36 12.52 -14.87
C THR A 38 24.58 12.55 -13.95
N ALA A 39 24.82 13.65 -13.25
CA ALA A 39 25.93 13.77 -12.32
C ALA A 39 25.78 12.84 -11.11
N THR A 40 24.58 12.72 -10.53
CA THR A 40 24.35 11.78 -9.41
C THR A 40 24.55 10.33 -9.85
N HIS A 41 24.16 10.00 -11.07
CA HIS A 41 24.28 8.65 -11.61
C HIS A 41 25.73 8.26 -11.83
N LEU A 42 26.51 9.15 -12.46
CA LEU A 42 27.95 8.97 -12.63
C LEU A 42 28.71 8.86 -11.29
N LEU A 43 28.17 9.46 -10.22
CA LEU A 43 28.73 9.42 -8.87
C LEU A 43 28.17 8.26 -8.02
N GLY A 44 27.21 7.48 -8.51
CA GLY A 44 26.57 6.40 -7.76
C GLY A 44 25.73 6.86 -6.55
N VAL A 45 25.16 8.07 -6.61
CA VAL A 45 24.39 8.69 -5.51
C VAL A 45 22.96 9.07 -5.91
N ASP A 46 22.36 8.31 -6.82
CA ASP A 46 20.99 8.54 -7.31
C ASP A 46 19.93 8.50 -6.22
N TRP A 47 20.21 7.85 -5.08
CA TRP A 47 19.35 7.81 -3.90
C TRP A 47 18.99 9.20 -3.33
N LEU A 48 19.74 10.25 -3.70
CA LEU A 48 19.46 11.65 -3.36
C LEU A 48 18.32 12.27 -4.19
N LEU A 49 18.02 11.72 -5.37
CA LEU A 49 17.04 12.28 -6.30
C LEU A 49 15.59 12.14 -5.81
N PRO A 50 15.11 10.99 -5.28
CA PRO A 50 13.74 10.89 -4.76
C PRO A 50 13.46 11.87 -3.61
N PRO A 51 14.34 12.04 -2.59
CA PRO A 51 14.18 13.09 -1.58
C PRO A 51 14.16 14.51 -2.15
N LEU A 52 14.98 14.81 -3.16
CA LEU A 52 14.99 16.11 -3.84
C LEU A 52 13.65 16.36 -4.56
N VAL A 53 13.17 15.40 -5.35
CA VAL A 53 11.87 15.48 -6.05
C VAL A 53 10.73 15.63 -5.05
N LEU A 54 10.76 14.91 -3.93
CA LEU A 54 9.80 15.05 -2.83
C LEU A 54 9.83 16.45 -2.23
N ALA A 55 11.01 16.98 -1.89
CA ALA A 55 11.17 18.30 -1.29
C ALA A 55 10.71 19.43 -2.22
N LEU A 56 11.02 19.33 -3.53
CA LEU A 56 10.56 20.29 -4.53
C LEU A 56 9.05 20.23 -4.73
N THR A 57 8.48 19.02 -4.80
CA THR A 57 7.02 18.82 -4.87
C THR A 57 6.32 19.43 -3.65
N ALA A 58 6.78 19.11 -2.45
CA ALA A 58 6.29 19.69 -1.19
C ALA A 58 6.47 21.22 -1.14
N GLY A 59 7.56 21.74 -1.69
CA GLY A 59 7.84 23.18 -1.79
C GLY A 59 6.88 23.92 -2.72
N LEU A 60 6.41 23.27 -3.80
CA LEU A 60 5.49 23.85 -4.78
C LEU A 60 4.01 23.77 -4.34
N LEU A 61 3.64 22.73 -3.59
CA LEU A 61 2.32 22.65 -2.97
C LEU A 61 2.05 23.85 -2.07
N ARG A 62 0.79 24.29 -2.05
CA ARG A 62 0.31 25.37 -1.16
C ARG A 62 -0.66 24.86 -0.11
N GLY A 63 -1.06 23.60 -0.22
CA GLY A 63 -1.68 22.84 0.85
C GLY A 63 -0.76 22.60 2.02
N GLY A 64 -1.39 22.50 3.20
CA GLY A 64 -0.68 22.28 4.45
C GLY A 64 -0.21 23.56 5.13
N ARG A 65 -0.10 23.48 6.46
CA ARG A 65 0.43 24.55 7.32
C ARG A 65 1.79 24.20 7.87
N THR A 66 2.11 22.91 8.00
CA THR A 66 3.37 22.42 8.57
C THR A 66 4.22 21.69 7.54
N LEU A 67 5.47 21.40 7.89
CA LEU A 67 6.37 20.63 7.00
C LEU A 67 5.78 19.24 6.72
N LEU A 68 5.29 18.58 7.77
CA LEU A 68 4.72 17.24 7.66
C LEU A 68 3.50 17.21 6.73
N ASP A 69 2.61 18.22 6.82
CA ASP A 69 1.48 18.32 5.90
C ASP A 69 1.94 18.28 4.44
N ARG A 70 2.98 19.05 4.11
CA ARG A 70 3.46 19.13 2.73
C ARG A 70 4.15 17.87 2.27
N LEU A 71 4.90 17.22 3.16
CA LEU A 71 5.55 15.96 2.86
C LEU A 71 4.51 14.85 2.62
N VAL A 72 3.50 14.69 3.49
CA VAL A 72 2.47 13.66 3.29
C VAL A 72 1.68 13.89 2.01
N LEU A 73 1.26 15.13 1.74
CA LEU A 73 0.53 15.47 0.51
C LEU A 73 1.39 15.27 -0.75
N ALA A 74 2.68 15.62 -0.70
CA ALA A 74 3.61 15.43 -1.80
C ALA A 74 3.90 13.94 -2.05
N THR A 75 4.14 13.16 -1.00
CA THR A 75 4.32 11.70 -1.10
C THR A 75 3.09 11.05 -1.73
N ALA A 76 1.89 11.37 -1.24
CA ALA A 76 0.65 10.85 -1.81
C ALA A 76 0.45 11.23 -3.29
N LEU A 77 0.77 12.47 -3.66
CA LEU A 77 0.72 12.92 -5.05
C LEU A 77 1.73 12.15 -5.91
N LEU A 78 2.98 12.01 -5.45
CA LEU A 78 4.04 11.32 -6.17
C LEU A 78 3.75 9.83 -6.34
N LEU A 79 3.20 9.15 -5.32
CA LEU A 79 2.78 7.76 -5.42
C LEU A 79 1.68 7.58 -6.48
N GLY A 80 0.67 8.45 -6.47
CA GLY A 80 -0.38 8.43 -7.49
C GLY A 80 0.14 8.74 -8.90
N CYS A 81 1.01 9.74 -9.03
CA CYS A 81 1.63 10.09 -10.31
C CYS A 81 2.58 8.99 -10.81
N CYS A 82 3.36 8.36 -9.92
CA CYS A 82 4.27 7.25 -10.27
C CYS A 82 3.48 6.05 -10.80
N ALA A 83 2.36 5.71 -10.14
CA ALA A 83 1.49 4.65 -10.60
C ALA A 83 0.97 4.87 -12.03
N VAL A 84 0.53 6.10 -12.35
CA VAL A 84 0.07 6.43 -13.72
C VAL A 84 1.24 6.54 -14.70
N ALA A 85 2.35 7.15 -14.30
CA ALA A 85 3.55 7.27 -15.12
C ALA A 85 4.15 5.90 -15.47
N GLY A 86 3.94 4.88 -14.64
CA GLY A 86 4.27 3.50 -14.95
C GLY A 86 3.71 2.99 -16.28
N MET A 87 2.52 3.46 -16.69
CA MET A 87 1.97 3.11 -18.01
C MET A 87 2.81 3.69 -19.15
N LEU A 88 3.35 4.90 -18.98
CA LEU A 88 4.31 5.48 -19.91
C LEU A 88 5.63 4.73 -19.85
N PHE A 89 6.07 4.34 -18.65
CA PHE A 89 7.33 3.62 -18.45
C PHE A 89 7.34 2.24 -19.11
N THR A 90 6.19 1.57 -19.19
CA THR A 90 6.02 0.32 -19.94
C THR A 90 6.30 0.46 -21.44
N ALA A 91 6.05 1.64 -22.03
CA ALA A 91 6.14 1.82 -23.49
C ALA A 91 7.31 2.71 -23.94
N TRP A 92 7.96 3.42 -23.03
CA TRP A 92 9.09 4.30 -23.37
C TRP A 92 10.41 3.51 -23.40
N PRO A 93 11.45 3.98 -24.12
CA PRO A 93 12.69 3.20 -24.29
C PRO A 93 13.59 3.15 -23.05
N PHE A 94 13.30 3.92 -22.00
CA PHE A 94 14.18 4.10 -20.85
C PHE A 94 13.79 3.28 -19.61
N GLY A 95 12.68 2.55 -19.63
CA GLY A 95 12.20 1.74 -18.51
C GLY A 95 12.16 2.48 -17.16
N LEU A 96 12.77 1.93 -16.12
CA LEU A 96 12.84 2.57 -14.80
C LEU A 96 14.21 3.25 -14.53
N ASP A 97 14.93 3.64 -15.58
CA ASP A 97 16.26 4.23 -15.44
C ASP A 97 16.20 5.54 -14.59
N PRO A 98 17.00 5.64 -13.51
CA PRO A 98 17.03 6.80 -12.62
C PRO A 98 17.20 8.15 -13.34
N VAL A 99 18.06 8.22 -14.36
CA VAL A 99 18.43 9.48 -15.02
C VAL A 99 17.25 10.09 -15.78
N PRO A 100 16.63 9.41 -16.76
CA PRO A 100 15.49 9.95 -17.50
C PRO A 100 14.25 10.10 -16.62
N VAL A 101 14.01 9.23 -15.64
CA VAL A 101 12.87 9.39 -14.71
C VAL A 101 13.02 10.67 -13.89
N ALA A 102 14.17 10.88 -13.24
CA ALA A 102 14.39 12.10 -12.48
C ALA A 102 14.46 13.34 -13.37
N GLY A 103 15.07 13.24 -14.55
CA GLY A 103 15.13 14.32 -15.54
C GLY A 103 13.75 14.80 -15.97
N ALA A 104 12.85 13.86 -16.28
CA ALA A 104 11.46 14.15 -16.59
C ALA A 104 10.73 14.76 -15.38
N ALA A 105 10.89 14.20 -14.19
CA ALA A 105 10.25 14.72 -12.98
C ALA A 105 10.67 16.16 -12.64
N LEU A 106 11.98 16.45 -12.69
CA LEU A 106 12.53 17.78 -12.45
C LEU A 106 12.11 18.77 -13.53
N THR A 107 12.04 18.33 -14.80
CA THR A 107 11.51 19.14 -15.91
C THR A 107 10.05 19.54 -15.66
N VAL A 108 9.20 18.59 -15.26
CA VAL A 108 7.79 18.86 -14.92
C VAL A 108 7.68 19.80 -13.73
N LEU A 109 8.46 19.59 -12.67
CA LEU A 109 8.45 20.47 -11.48
C LEU A 109 8.89 21.89 -11.82
N GLY A 110 9.94 22.06 -12.64
CA GLY A 110 10.38 23.35 -13.15
C GLY A 110 9.28 24.03 -13.98
N GLY A 111 8.65 23.30 -14.90
CA GLY A 111 7.52 23.77 -15.70
C GLY A 111 6.33 24.21 -14.83
N VAL A 112 5.97 23.43 -13.81
CA VAL A 112 4.91 23.78 -12.84
C VAL A 112 5.28 25.03 -12.03
N SER A 113 6.54 25.14 -11.58
CA SER A 113 7.04 26.33 -10.88
C SER A 113 6.89 27.59 -11.73
N ILE A 114 7.31 27.52 -13.00
CA ILE A 114 7.25 28.63 -13.97
C ILE A 114 5.79 28.97 -14.31
N ALA A 115 4.98 27.98 -14.71
CA ALA A 115 3.59 28.19 -15.11
C ALA A 115 2.71 28.72 -13.98
N SER A 116 3.04 28.37 -12.73
CA SER A 116 2.33 28.89 -11.55
C SER A 116 2.93 30.18 -10.98
N GLY A 117 4.12 30.59 -11.45
CA GLY A 117 4.89 31.71 -10.89
C GLY A 117 5.30 31.51 -9.44
N ARG A 118 5.46 30.25 -9.00
CA ARG A 118 5.69 29.87 -7.60
C ARG A 118 7.10 29.31 -7.42
N ALA A 119 7.89 29.95 -6.57
CA ALA A 119 9.11 29.33 -6.04
C ALA A 119 8.78 28.22 -5.03
N PRO A 120 9.56 27.11 -5.01
CA PRO A 120 9.48 26.11 -3.95
C PRO A 120 9.78 26.75 -2.58
N ARG A 121 8.92 26.53 -1.59
CA ARG A 121 9.09 27.04 -0.21
C ARG A 121 8.52 26.07 0.78
N LEU A 122 9.32 25.53 1.70
CA LEU A 122 8.82 24.63 2.74
C LEU A 122 8.44 25.41 4.01
N PRO A 123 7.30 25.06 4.67
CA PRO A 123 6.98 25.58 5.99
C PRO A 123 7.87 24.92 7.06
N ARG A 124 7.88 25.49 8.27
CA ARG A 124 8.65 24.95 9.40
C ARG A 124 7.92 23.75 10.02
N PRO A 125 8.66 22.76 10.57
CA PRO A 125 8.07 21.70 11.35
C PRO A 125 7.52 22.24 12.67
N THR A 126 6.58 21.51 13.26
CA THR A 126 5.97 21.81 14.56
C THR A 126 6.18 20.67 15.56
N VAL A 127 5.91 20.92 16.84
CA VAL A 127 5.91 19.87 17.88
C VAL A 127 4.88 18.76 17.56
N ALA A 128 3.76 19.11 16.91
CA ALA A 128 2.77 18.13 16.46
C ALA A 128 3.36 17.17 15.41
N ASP A 129 4.15 17.72 14.49
CA ASP A 129 4.84 16.93 13.47
C ASP A 129 5.84 15.98 14.15
N ALA A 130 6.65 16.48 15.09
CA ALA A 130 7.63 15.67 15.81
C ALA A 130 6.98 14.51 16.57
N LEU A 131 5.87 14.76 17.28
CA LEU A 131 5.11 13.70 17.98
C LEU A 131 4.56 12.66 17.00
N THR A 132 4.00 13.11 15.87
CA THR A 132 3.50 12.21 14.82
C THR A 132 4.60 11.30 14.30
N VAL A 133 5.74 11.89 13.93
CA VAL A 133 6.88 11.16 13.38
C VAL A 133 7.48 10.22 14.43
N ALA A 134 7.61 10.66 15.69
CA ALA A 134 8.12 9.82 16.76
C ALA A 134 7.21 8.61 17.04
N THR A 135 5.88 8.80 17.09
CA THR A 135 4.94 7.68 17.25
C THR A 135 4.99 6.73 16.05
N ALA A 136 5.07 7.25 14.82
CA ALA A 136 5.22 6.42 13.63
C ALA A 136 6.55 5.65 13.62
N ALA A 137 7.65 6.30 14.03
CA ALA A 137 8.97 5.68 14.12
C ALA A 137 9.00 4.56 15.17
N ALA A 138 8.32 4.74 16.31
CA ALA A 138 8.18 3.69 17.32
C ALA A 138 7.38 2.48 16.77
N ALA A 139 6.29 2.73 16.04
CA ALA A 139 5.53 1.67 15.38
C ALA A 139 6.34 0.95 14.30
N LEU A 140 7.09 1.70 13.47
CA LEU A 140 7.98 1.11 12.47
C LEU A 140 9.08 0.26 13.14
N ALA A 141 9.69 0.76 14.22
CA ALA A 141 10.71 0.03 14.95
C ALA A 141 10.18 -1.32 15.47
N TYR A 142 8.93 -1.39 15.91
CA TYR A 142 8.31 -2.65 16.31
C TYR A 142 8.34 -3.71 15.19
N VAL A 143 7.97 -3.33 13.97
CA VAL A 143 7.97 -4.25 12.82
C VAL A 143 9.40 -4.51 12.31
N ALA A 144 10.26 -3.50 12.32
CA ALA A 144 11.61 -3.56 11.74
C ALA A 144 12.64 -4.26 12.63
N LEU A 145 12.53 -4.18 13.96
CA LEU A 145 13.54 -4.70 14.89
C LEU A 145 13.82 -6.21 14.70
N PRO A 146 12.83 -7.09 14.53
CA PRO A 146 13.09 -8.50 14.25
C PRO A 146 13.90 -8.72 12.96
N TYR A 147 13.61 -8.00 11.88
CA TYR A 147 14.40 -8.05 10.63
C TYR A 147 15.83 -7.52 10.81
N LEU A 148 16.00 -6.44 11.56
CA LEU A 148 17.31 -5.85 11.85
C LEU A 148 18.20 -6.79 12.69
N ARG A 149 17.60 -7.59 13.57
CA ARG A 149 18.30 -8.59 14.40
C ARG A 149 18.58 -9.89 13.66
N ALA A 150 17.88 -10.17 12.56
CA ALA A 150 18.03 -11.39 11.79
C ALA A 150 19.21 -11.29 10.79
N ASP A 151 19.93 -12.40 10.65
CA ASP A 151 20.85 -12.64 9.54
C ASP A 151 20.08 -12.87 8.23
N SER A 152 20.78 -12.99 7.10
CA SER A 152 20.13 -13.14 5.79
C SER A 152 19.24 -14.40 5.70
N THR A 153 19.60 -15.48 6.37
CA THR A 153 18.78 -16.69 6.49
C THR A 153 17.56 -16.45 7.38
N GLY A 154 17.71 -15.75 8.51
CA GLY A 154 16.61 -15.38 9.37
C GLY A 154 15.60 -14.45 8.69
N ARG A 155 16.07 -13.47 7.89
CA ARG A 155 15.18 -12.59 7.10
C ARG A 155 14.38 -13.38 6.08
N LEU A 156 15.02 -14.33 5.39
CA LEU A 156 14.35 -15.25 4.48
C LEU A 156 13.31 -16.09 5.25
N ALA A 157 13.67 -16.68 6.39
CA ALA A 157 12.76 -17.45 7.24
C ALA A 157 11.52 -16.64 7.67
N MET A 158 11.70 -15.36 7.98
CA MET A 158 10.58 -14.47 8.30
C MET A 158 9.65 -14.23 7.10
N LEU A 159 10.19 -14.11 5.89
CA LEU A 159 9.41 -13.96 4.67
C LEU A 159 8.63 -15.24 4.30
N LEU A 160 9.22 -16.41 4.54
CA LEU A 160 8.59 -17.72 4.28
C LEU A 160 7.29 -17.93 5.05
N GLY A 161 7.07 -17.19 6.15
CA GLY A 161 5.84 -17.29 6.93
C GLY A 161 4.58 -16.78 6.22
N ALA A 162 4.72 -16.18 5.03
CA ALA A 162 3.59 -15.74 4.22
C ALA A 162 3.88 -15.84 2.72
N ASP A 163 3.09 -16.67 2.03
CA ASP A 163 3.22 -16.98 0.61
C ASP A 163 3.19 -15.76 -0.31
N ASP A 164 2.48 -14.69 0.08
CA ASP A 164 2.38 -13.45 -0.69
C ASP A 164 3.73 -12.73 -0.86
N ASN A 165 4.67 -12.89 0.08
CA ASN A 165 6.00 -12.30 -0.03
C ASN A 165 6.75 -12.81 -1.27
N ALA A 166 6.73 -14.13 -1.52
CA ALA A 166 7.40 -14.72 -2.66
C ALA A 166 6.86 -14.15 -3.99
N ARG A 167 5.53 -14.07 -4.09
CA ARG A 167 4.84 -13.48 -5.24
C ARG A 167 5.22 -12.02 -5.46
N HIS A 168 5.23 -11.22 -4.39
CA HIS A 168 5.56 -9.81 -4.47
C HIS A 168 7.04 -9.57 -4.81
N VAL A 169 7.95 -10.44 -4.36
CA VAL A 169 9.35 -10.40 -4.79
C VAL A 169 9.47 -10.71 -6.29
N SER A 170 8.78 -11.75 -6.79
CA SER A 170 8.80 -12.08 -8.22
C SER A 170 8.24 -10.93 -9.08
N ILE A 171 7.11 -10.31 -8.69
CA ILE A 171 6.57 -9.13 -9.39
C ILE A 171 7.59 -7.97 -9.37
N LEU A 172 8.19 -7.68 -8.22
CA LEU A 172 9.19 -6.62 -8.10
C LEU A 172 10.39 -6.86 -9.03
N ASP A 173 10.96 -8.07 -9.04
CA ASP A 173 12.08 -8.42 -9.91
C ASP A 173 11.71 -8.28 -11.39
N THR A 174 10.55 -8.83 -11.79
CA THR A 174 10.07 -8.75 -13.18
C THR A 174 9.91 -7.30 -13.64
N LEU A 175 9.25 -6.45 -12.85
CA LEU A 175 9.04 -5.03 -13.21
C LEU A 175 10.35 -4.24 -13.34
N ARG A 176 11.38 -4.59 -12.55
CA ARG A 176 12.70 -3.98 -12.70
C ARG A 176 13.41 -4.43 -13.97
N ARG A 177 13.30 -5.71 -14.34
CA ARG A 177 13.92 -6.24 -15.57
C ARG A 177 13.23 -5.70 -16.82
N THR A 178 11.90 -5.60 -16.81
CA THR A 178 11.14 -5.11 -17.96
C THR A 178 11.04 -3.59 -18.03
N GLY A 179 11.28 -2.88 -16.93
CA GLY A 179 11.23 -1.42 -16.88
C GLY A 179 9.83 -0.82 -16.82
N GLY A 180 8.80 -1.61 -16.52
CA GLY A 180 7.42 -1.15 -16.46
C GLY A 180 6.45 -2.26 -16.05
N TYR A 181 5.15 -1.99 -16.17
CA TYR A 181 4.12 -2.97 -15.81
C TYR A 181 4.16 -4.24 -16.68
N ALA A 182 4.09 -5.40 -16.03
CA ALA A 182 4.17 -6.72 -16.69
C ALA A 182 3.07 -6.97 -17.74
N TRP A 183 1.87 -6.40 -17.58
CA TRP A 183 0.78 -6.55 -18.54
C TRP A 183 1.03 -5.88 -19.90
N GLY A 184 2.09 -5.08 -20.04
CA GLY A 184 2.53 -4.55 -21.34
C GLY A 184 3.35 -5.52 -22.17
N TYR A 185 3.71 -6.69 -21.61
CA TYR A 185 4.60 -7.66 -22.23
C TYR A 185 3.85 -8.98 -22.50
N ALA A 186 4.26 -9.66 -23.56
CA ALA A 186 3.79 -11.01 -23.87
C ALA A 186 4.29 -12.01 -22.81
N PRO A 187 3.59 -13.14 -22.56
CA PRO A 187 3.97 -14.09 -21.52
C PRO A 187 5.41 -14.62 -21.66
N ASP A 188 5.86 -14.82 -22.89
CA ASP A 188 7.20 -15.28 -23.25
C ASP A 188 8.30 -14.22 -23.01
N GLU A 189 7.93 -12.94 -22.89
CA GLU A 189 8.84 -11.86 -22.51
C GLU A 189 9.00 -11.71 -20.98
N VAL A 190 8.12 -12.34 -20.20
CA VAL A 190 8.15 -12.37 -18.72
C VAL A 190 7.97 -13.80 -18.18
N PRO A 191 8.75 -14.79 -18.65
CA PRO A 191 8.53 -16.20 -18.35
C PRO A 191 8.76 -16.55 -16.87
N GLU A 192 9.28 -15.63 -16.08
CA GLU A 192 9.53 -15.79 -14.65
C GLU A 192 8.37 -15.35 -13.79
N LEU A 193 7.30 -14.76 -14.36
CA LEU A 193 6.11 -14.34 -13.62
C LEU A 193 4.93 -15.29 -13.90
N PHE A 194 4.20 -15.68 -12.85
CA PHE A 194 2.92 -16.39 -12.98
C PHE A 194 1.94 -15.55 -13.84
N ASP A 195 1.20 -16.18 -14.76
CA ASP A 195 0.36 -15.43 -15.71
C ASP A 195 -0.74 -14.65 -15.00
N ALA A 196 -1.31 -15.24 -13.95
CA ALA A 196 -2.30 -14.56 -13.10
C ALA A 196 -1.76 -13.29 -12.42
N LEU A 197 -0.44 -13.23 -12.14
CA LEU A 197 0.18 -12.06 -11.53
C LEU A 197 0.55 -10.96 -12.53
N ARG A 198 0.52 -11.25 -13.84
CA ARG A 198 0.81 -10.26 -14.88
C ARG A 198 -0.18 -9.09 -14.87
N PHE A 199 -1.45 -9.38 -14.57
CA PHE A 199 -2.54 -8.40 -14.46
C PHE A 199 -2.76 -7.89 -13.03
N TYR A 200 -1.89 -8.26 -12.08
CA TYR A 200 -1.98 -7.83 -10.70
C TYR A 200 -1.79 -6.30 -10.58
N PRO A 201 -2.55 -5.60 -9.70
CA PRO A 201 -2.35 -4.18 -9.44
C PRO A 201 -0.98 -3.96 -8.75
N SER A 202 0.02 -3.62 -9.57
CA SER A 202 1.43 -3.64 -9.21
C SER A 202 2.03 -2.24 -8.99
N GLY A 203 1.20 -1.25 -8.63
CA GLY A 203 1.65 0.13 -8.38
C GLY A 203 2.64 0.25 -7.21
N TRP A 204 2.51 -0.62 -6.19
CA TRP A 204 3.50 -0.74 -5.12
C TRP A 204 4.85 -1.24 -5.68
N HIS A 205 4.81 -2.33 -6.44
CA HIS A 205 5.99 -2.98 -7.02
C HIS A 205 6.73 -2.07 -7.99
N LEU A 206 6.00 -1.33 -8.83
CA LEU A 206 6.58 -0.34 -9.73
C LEU A 206 7.31 0.75 -8.94
N THR A 207 6.67 1.29 -7.88
CA THR A 207 7.28 2.32 -7.03
C THR A 207 8.53 1.79 -6.33
N ALA A 208 8.45 0.58 -5.76
CA ALA A 208 9.58 -0.07 -5.11
C ALA A 208 10.71 -0.34 -6.11
N GLY A 209 10.40 -0.87 -7.30
CA GLY A 209 11.38 -1.14 -8.35
C GLY A 209 12.07 0.11 -8.89
N LEU A 210 11.31 1.21 -9.01
CA LEU A 210 11.87 2.51 -9.36
C LEU A 210 12.82 3.02 -8.26
N LEU A 211 12.38 3.00 -7.00
CA LEU A 211 13.22 3.41 -5.87
C LEU A 211 14.47 2.53 -5.74
N ASP A 212 14.36 1.23 -6.04
CA ASP A 212 15.50 0.31 -6.08
C ASP A 212 16.53 0.72 -7.13
N GLY A 213 16.08 1.15 -8.31
CA GLY A 213 16.94 1.73 -9.34
C GLY A 213 17.74 2.93 -8.83
N PHE A 214 17.08 3.86 -8.11
CA PHE A 214 17.75 5.01 -7.49
C PHE A 214 18.73 4.59 -6.37
N VAL A 215 18.37 3.61 -5.54
CA VAL A 215 19.26 3.11 -4.47
C VAL A 215 20.52 2.49 -5.06
N ARG A 216 20.38 1.74 -6.16
CA ARG A 216 21.51 1.05 -6.82
C ARG A 216 22.26 1.94 -7.80
N SER A 217 21.70 3.09 -8.18
CA SER A 217 22.15 3.87 -9.35
C SER A 217 22.30 2.98 -10.60
N SER A 218 21.34 2.08 -10.83
CA SER A 218 21.42 1.07 -11.89
C SER A 218 20.05 0.47 -12.24
N THR A 219 19.87 0.13 -13.52
CA THR A 219 18.73 -0.67 -14.01
C THR A 219 18.93 -2.18 -13.79
N GLY A 220 20.15 -2.64 -13.49
CA GLY A 220 20.44 -4.05 -13.25
C GLY A 220 19.79 -4.57 -11.97
N THR A 221 19.11 -5.72 -12.04
CA THR A 221 18.38 -6.26 -10.88
C THR A 221 19.28 -6.82 -9.79
N GLY A 222 20.47 -7.33 -10.15
CA GLY A 222 21.37 -8.01 -9.23
C GLY A 222 20.96 -9.45 -8.97
N ASP A 223 21.48 -10.02 -7.88
CA ASP A 223 21.12 -11.35 -7.41
C ASP A 223 19.79 -11.34 -6.64
N MET A 224 19.13 -12.50 -6.54
CA MET A 224 17.83 -12.59 -5.86
C MET A 224 17.94 -12.35 -4.35
N ALA A 225 19.10 -12.62 -3.74
CA ALA A 225 19.33 -12.27 -2.34
C ALA A 225 19.23 -10.76 -2.10
N GLY A 226 19.85 -9.95 -2.97
CA GLY A 226 19.75 -8.49 -2.91
C GLY A 226 18.35 -7.97 -3.19
N VAL A 227 17.61 -8.59 -4.11
CA VAL A 227 16.21 -8.23 -4.38
C VAL A 227 15.32 -8.51 -3.16
N VAL A 228 15.49 -9.67 -2.53
CA VAL A 228 14.76 -10.05 -1.32
C VAL A 228 15.06 -9.08 -0.16
N ASP A 229 16.32 -8.70 0.04
CA ASP A 229 16.68 -7.74 1.09
C ASP A 229 16.04 -6.36 0.86
N HIS A 230 16.09 -5.86 -0.39
CA HIS A 230 15.48 -4.58 -0.74
C HIS A 230 13.94 -4.63 -0.63
N HIS A 231 13.32 -5.74 -1.01
CA HIS A 231 11.89 -5.97 -0.81
C HIS A 231 11.48 -5.77 0.66
N VAL A 232 12.23 -6.35 1.61
CA VAL A 232 11.98 -6.17 3.06
C VAL A 232 12.04 -4.69 3.43
N TRP A 233 13.05 -3.96 2.95
CA TRP A 233 13.17 -2.53 3.26
C TRP A 233 12.04 -1.69 2.65
N PHE A 234 11.58 -2.00 1.45
CA PHE A 234 10.41 -1.33 0.86
C PHE A 234 9.10 -1.66 1.58
N LEU A 235 8.94 -2.91 2.04
CA LEU A 235 7.80 -3.31 2.88
C LEU A 235 7.79 -2.50 4.18
N LEU A 236 8.94 -2.45 4.89
CA LEU A 236 9.09 -1.67 6.11
C LEU A 236 8.87 -0.18 5.87
N GLY A 237 9.43 0.37 4.79
CA GLY A 237 9.22 1.75 4.37
C GLY A 237 7.75 2.07 4.11
N THR A 238 7.03 1.16 3.46
CA THR A 238 5.58 1.29 3.19
C THR A 238 4.78 1.31 4.49
N TYR A 239 5.12 0.45 5.44
CA TYR A 239 4.50 0.45 6.76
C TYR A 239 4.81 1.74 7.55
N GLY A 240 6.03 2.26 7.47
CA GLY A 240 6.40 3.55 8.05
C GLY A 240 5.59 4.72 7.45
N VAL A 241 5.43 4.75 6.12
CA VAL A 241 4.62 5.76 5.43
C VAL A 241 3.15 5.62 5.82
N PHE A 242 2.62 4.39 5.92
CA PHE A 242 1.26 4.12 6.41
C PHE A 242 1.05 4.68 7.82
N ALA A 243 1.95 4.37 8.76
CA ALA A 243 1.87 4.85 10.14
C ALA A 243 1.88 6.38 10.21
N VAL A 244 2.79 7.04 9.47
CA VAL A 244 2.83 8.50 9.36
C VAL A 244 1.52 9.04 8.77
N ALA A 245 1.03 8.47 7.67
CA ALA A 245 -0.18 8.91 6.99
C ALA A 245 -1.42 8.80 7.89
N LEU A 246 -1.56 7.71 8.65
CA LEU A 246 -2.68 7.51 9.58
C LEU A 246 -2.67 8.52 10.72
N LEU A 247 -1.53 8.65 11.40
CA LEU A 247 -1.38 9.61 12.51
C LEU A 247 -1.54 11.05 12.02
N TRP A 248 -0.97 11.37 10.85
CA TRP A 248 -1.17 12.66 10.19
C TRP A 248 -2.63 12.90 9.83
N ALA A 249 -3.33 11.93 9.23
CA ALA A 249 -4.73 12.08 8.82
C ALA A 249 -5.64 12.40 10.00
N VAL A 250 -5.44 11.74 11.14
CA VAL A 250 -6.17 12.02 12.39
C VAL A 250 -5.92 13.46 12.85
N GLN A 251 -4.66 13.90 12.88
CA GLN A 251 -4.31 15.28 13.25
C GLN A 251 -4.85 16.31 12.24
N TRP A 252 -4.78 15.98 10.95
CA TRP A 252 -5.27 16.80 9.85
C TRP A 252 -6.78 16.99 9.97
N VAL A 253 -7.54 15.92 10.15
CA VAL A 253 -9.01 15.97 10.26
C VAL A 253 -9.46 16.64 11.56
N GLY A 254 -8.77 16.39 12.68
CA GLY A 254 -9.07 17.02 13.97
C GLY A 254 -8.68 18.50 14.01
N GLY A 255 -7.53 18.87 13.46
CA GLY A 255 -7.01 20.23 13.43
C GLY A 255 -6.88 20.87 14.81
N PRO A 256 -7.34 22.13 14.97
CA PRO A 256 -7.28 22.81 16.27
C PRO A 256 -8.01 22.08 17.40
N LEU A 257 -8.97 21.19 17.09
CA LEU A 257 -9.70 20.45 18.12
C LEU A 257 -8.80 19.46 18.87
N LEU A 258 -7.77 18.92 18.21
CA LEU A 258 -6.72 18.07 18.79
C LEU A 258 -5.47 18.89 19.23
N GLY A 259 -5.66 20.17 19.54
CA GLY A 259 -4.61 21.02 20.11
C GLY A 259 -4.20 20.58 21.52
N GLY A 260 -2.93 20.80 21.88
CA GLY A 260 -2.42 20.55 23.23
C GLY A 260 -2.50 19.08 23.66
N TRP A 261 -2.83 18.85 24.94
CA TRP A 261 -2.82 17.51 25.56
C TRP A 261 -3.85 16.54 24.96
N ARG A 262 -4.94 17.05 24.37
CA ARG A 262 -6.03 16.22 23.79
C ARG A 262 -5.56 15.25 22.69
N ARG A 263 -4.41 15.51 22.07
CA ARG A 263 -3.82 14.61 21.07
C ARG A 263 -3.22 13.35 21.69
N LEU A 264 -2.70 13.44 22.91
CA LEU A 264 -1.93 12.37 23.52
C LEU A 264 -2.72 11.07 23.67
N PRO A 265 -3.97 11.04 24.20
CA PRO A 265 -4.73 9.80 24.29
C PRO A 265 -5.03 9.20 22.91
N VAL A 266 -5.29 10.05 21.90
CA VAL A 266 -5.54 9.59 20.53
C VAL A 266 -4.28 8.99 19.90
N LEU A 267 -3.13 9.64 20.05
CA LEU A 267 -1.85 9.13 19.55
C LEU A 267 -1.39 7.88 20.30
N ALA A 268 -1.63 7.80 21.61
CA ALA A 268 -1.33 6.61 22.40
C ALA A 268 -2.17 5.42 21.92
N PHE A 269 -3.49 5.60 21.77
CA PHE A 269 -4.37 4.56 21.23
C PHE A 269 -3.94 4.11 19.84
N LEU A 270 -3.68 5.04 18.92
CA LEU A 270 -3.23 4.71 17.57
C LEU A 270 -1.85 4.04 17.57
N GLY A 271 -0.94 4.46 18.46
CA GLY A 271 0.34 3.81 18.67
C GLY A 271 0.17 2.35 19.09
N VAL A 272 -0.74 2.07 20.03
CA VAL A 272 -1.07 0.69 20.43
C VAL A 272 -1.64 -0.10 19.25
N GLN A 273 -2.56 0.48 18.46
CA GLN A 273 -3.12 -0.21 17.29
C GLN A 273 -2.08 -0.49 16.19
N LEU A 274 -1.12 0.41 16.02
CA LEU A 274 -0.02 0.24 15.07
C LEU A 274 0.98 -0.82 15.57
N VAL A 275 1.21 -0.95 16.88
CA VAL A 275 2.18 -1.90 17.43
C VAL A 275 1.57 -3.29 17.68
N TYR A 276 0.35 -3.38 18.22
CA TYR A 276 -0.24 -4.63 18.69
C TYR A 276 -1.57 -5.01 18.03
N GLY A 277 -2.14 -4.12 17.22
CA GLY A 277 -3.40 -4.38 16.53
C GLY A 277 -3.26 -5.26 15.29
N ASP A 278 -4.28 -5.24 14.43
CA ASP A 278 -4.32 -5.99 13.16
C ASP A 278 -3.40 -5.38 12.08
N LEU A 279 -3.09 -4.08 12.19
CA LEU A 279 -2.32 -3.31 11.19
C LEU A 279 -0.87 -3.77 10.96
N PRO A 280 -0.03 -4.01 11.99
CA PRO A 280 1.33 -4.51 11.78
C PRO A 280 1.33 -5.89 11.11
N VAL A 281 0.28 -6.69 11.31
CA VAL A 281 0.20 -8.01 10.73
C VAL A 281 0.05 -7.97 9.20
N LEU A 282 -0.50 -6.88 8.65
CA LEU A 282 -0.49 -6.66 7.20
C LEU A 282 0.93 -6.59 6.63
N ALA A 283 1.86 -5.96 7.35
CA ALA A 283 3.26 -5.92 6.95
C ALA A 283 3.94 -7.29 7.18
N ILE A 284 3.70 -7.92 8.32
CA ILE A 284 4.27 -9.24 8.66
C ILE A 284 3.91 -10.30 7.63
N LEU A 285 2.66 -10.31 7.16
CA LEU A 285 2.16 -11.27 6.18
C LEU A 285 2.36 -10.84 4.72
N GLY A 286 3.09 -9.75 4.47
CA GLY A 286 3.43 -9.34 3.11
C GLY A 286 2.30 -8.70 2.31
N PHE A 287 1.21 -8.22 2.92
CA PHE A 287 0.10 -7.55 2.23
C PHE A 287 0.45 -6.11 1.78
N VAL A 288 1.58 -5.92 1.10
CA VAL A 288 2.18 -4.63 0.77
C VAL A 288 1.30 -3.76 -0.14
N SER A 289 0.66 -4.37 -1.14
CA SER A 289 -0.29 -3.69 -2.03
C SER A 289 -1.49 -3.15 -1.27
N GLN A 290 -2.07 -3.97 -0.38
CA GLN A 290 -3.17 -3.55 0.48
C GLN A 290 -2.73 -2.42 1.42
N LEU A 291 -1.54 -2.53 2.02
CA LEU A 291 -1.00 -1.53 2.94
C LEU A 291 -0.79 -0.17 2.24
N LEU A 292 -0.26 -0.16 1.01
CA LEU A 292 -0.17 1.06 0.19
C LEU A 292 -1.56 1.60 -0.18
N GLY A 293 -2.48 0.73 -0.58
CA GLY A 293 -3.87 1.12 -0.87
C GLY A 293 -4.56 1.78 0.33
N LEU A 294 -4.40 1.22 1.53
CA LEU A 294 -4.92 1.79 2.78
C LEU A 294 -4.24 3.12 3.13
N THR A 295 -2.93 3.25 2.89
CA THR A 295 -2.18 4.50 3.06
C THR A 295 -2.78 5.61 2.21
N LEU A 296 -2.99 5.36 0.92
CA LEU A 296 -3.57 6.32 -0.01
C LEU A 296 -5.03 6.62 0.33
N LEU A 297 -5.82 5.60 0.74
CA LEU A 297 -7.20 5.79 1.19
C LEU A 297 -7.28 6.68 2.43
N VAL A 298 -6.42 6.48 3.43
CA VAL A 298 -6.34 7.29 4.64
C VAL A 298 -6.07 8.76 4.30
N VAL A 299 -5.13 9.03 3.40
CA VAL A 299 -4.88 10.39 2.91
C VAL A 299 -6.09 10.93 2.14
N LEU A 300 -6.71 10.12 1.27
CA LEU A 300 -7.93 10.51 0.55
C LEU A 300 -9.05 10.92 1.50
N VAL A 301 -9.34 10.11 2.52
CA VAL A 301 -10.34 10.41 3.56
C VAL A 301 -10.01 11.75 4.23
N ALA A 302 -8.76 11.97 4.61
CA ALA A 302 -8.32 13.18 5.27
C ALA A 302 -8.53 14.44 4.41
N VAL A 303 -8.18 14.37 3.13
CA VAL A 303 -8.30 15.52 2.22
C VAL A 303 -9.76 15.78 1.81
N LEU A 304 -10.58 14.74 1.62
CA LEU A 304 -12.01 14.89 1.34
C LEU A 304 -12.76 15.50 2.55
N ALA A 305 -12.38 15.10 3.77
CA ALA A 305 -12.91 15.67 5.01
C ALA A 305 -12.47 17.13 5.20
N ARG A 306 -11.21 17.45 4.90
CA ARG A 306 -10.65 18.80 5.04
C ARG A 306 -9.75 19.17 3.86
N ARG A 307 -10.17 20.22 3.16
CA ARG A 307 -9.52 20.74 1.95
C ARG A 307 -8.08 21.23 2.19
N THR A 308 -7.21 20.87 1.26
CA THR A 308 -5.75 21.09 1.26
C THR A 308 -5.31 22.33 0.49
N GLY A 309 -6.10 23.41 0.39
CA GLY A 309 -5.69 24.65 -0.28
C GLY A 309 -6.49 24.99 -1.55
N GLY A 310 -5.81 25.35 -2.65
CA GLY A 310 -6.45 25.80 -3.90
C GLY A 310 -7.35 24.73 -4.53
N VAL A 311 -8.41 25.13 -5.25
CA VAL A 311 -9.39 24.15 -5.80
C VAL A 311 -8.72 23.20 -6.79
N ARG A 312 -7.90 23.73 -7.71
CA ARG A 312 -7.22 22.93 -8.75
C ARG A 312 -6.23 21.93 -8.13
N GLU A 313 -5.39 22.40 -7.22
CA GLU A 313 -4.42 21.57 -6.48
C GLU A 313 -5.12 20.43 -5.73
N HIS A 314 -6.25 20.73 -5.10
CA HIS A 314 -7.03 19.73 -4.39
C HIS A 314 -7.67 18.69 -5.33
N VAL A 315 -8.17 19.10 -6.50
CA VAL A 315 -8.71 18.18 -7.52
C VAL A 315 -7.61 17.25 -8.03
N VAL A 316 -6.43 17.80 -8.37
CA VAL A 316 -5.28 16.99 -8.83
C VAL A 316 -4.88 15.95 -7.78
N LEU A 317 -4.79 16.37 -6.52
CA LEU A 317 -4.44 15.45 -5.44
C LEU A 317 -5.48 14.33 -5.26
N VAL A 318 -6.78 14.65 -5.26
CA VAL A 318 -7.84 13.64 -5.17
C VAL A 318 -7.78 12.67 -6.35
N CYS A 319 -7.59 13.18 -7.56
CA CYS A 319 -7.44 12.37 -8.77
C CYS A 319 -6.20 11.46 -8.72
N ALA A 320 -5.06 11.97 -8.28
CA ALA A 320 -3.83 11.19 -8.12
C ALA A 320 -4.00 10.10 -7.06
N LEU A 321 -4.65 10.39 -5.93
CA LEU A 321 -4.96 9.41 -4.89
C LEU A 321 -5.88 8.29 -5.40
N VAL A 322 -6.95 8.63 -6.14
CA VAL A 322 -7.87 7.63 -6.70
C VAL A 322 -7.17 6.74 -7.72
N ALA A 323 -6.36 7.33 -8.62
CA ALA A 323 -5.54 6.56 -9.56
C ALA A 323 -4.53 5.67 -8.84
N GLY A 324 -3.79 6.22 -7.88
CA GLY A 324 -2.85 5.46 -7.06
C GLY A 324 -3.52 4.29 -6.31
N ILE A 325 -4.74 4.47 -5.79
CA ILE A 325 -5.50 3.38 -5.16
C ILE A 325 -5.86 2.30 -6.18
N GLY A 326 -6.28 2.67 -7.40
CA GLY A 326 -6.54 1.71 -8.47
C GLY A 326 -5.34 0.80 -8.77
N PHE A 327 -4.14 1.39 -8.88
CA PHE A 327 -2.91 0.65 -9.16
C PHE A 327 -2.28 -0.04 -7.95
N ALA A 328 -2.45 0.49 -6.74
CA ALA A 328 -1.91 -0.14 -5.54
C ALA A 328 -2.80 -1.29 -5.07
N TYR A 329 -4.11 -1.09 -5.08
CA TYR A 329 -5.07 -2.04 -4.53
C TYR A 329 -6.49 -1.77 -5.04
N GLU A 330 -6.78 -2.24 -6.25
CA GLU A 330 -8.02 -1.98 -7.00
C GLU A 330 -9.31 -2.33 -6.25
N LEU A 331 -9.27 -3.26 -5.29
CA LEU A 331 -10.42 -3.59 -4.45
C LEU A 331 -10.99 -2.35 -3.73
N LEU A 332 -10.15 -1.37 -3.39
CA LEU A 332 -10.58 -0.14 -2.70
C LEU A 332 -11.05 0.95 -3.67
N LEU A 333 -10.91 0.75 -4.98
CA LEU A 333 -11.29 1.73 -5.99
C LEU A 333 -12.78 2.09 -5.95
N PRO A 334 -13.74 1.16 -5.79
CA PRO A 334 -15.16 1.52 -5.67
C PRO A 334 -15.42 2.47 -4.48
N SER A 335 -14.85 2.17 -3.31
CA SER A 335 -14.95 3.00 -2.11
C SER A 335 -14.33 4.39 -2.33
N ALA A 336 -13.12 4.46 -2.91
CA ALA A 336 -12.41 5.70 -3.18
C ALA A 336 -13.13 6.56 -4.23
N GLY A 337 -13.58 5.95 -5.32
CA GLY A 337 -14.32 6.60 -6.41
C GLY A 337 -15.65 7.17 -5.93
N LEU A 338 -16.45 6.38 -5.20
CA LEU A 338 -17.71 6.85 -4.62
C LEU A 338 -17.50 8.01 -3.65
N ALA A 339 -16.45 7.96 -2.81
CA ALA A 339 -16.12 9.04 -1.89
C ALA A 339 -15.74 10.34 -2.64
N ALA A 340 -14.93 10.22 -3.70
CA ALA A 340 -14.53 11.36 -4.54
C ALA A 340 -15.72 11.96 -5.30
N VAL A 341 -16.61 11.13 -5.86
CA VAL A 341 -17.84 11.56 -6.53
C VAL A 341 -18.77 12.28 -5.56
N ALA A 342 -19.05 11.69 -4.39
CA ALA A 342 -19.89 12.31 -3.37
C ALA A 342 -19.34 13.68 -2.92
N TRP A 343 -18.03 13.79 -2.76
CA TRP A 343 -17.37 15.07 -2.48
C TRP A 343 -17.53 16.07 -3.64
N GLY A 344 -17.29 15.64 -4.89
CA GLY A 344 -17.38 16.47 -6.08
C GLY A 344 -18.79 17.02 -6.30
N LEU A 345 -19.80 16.17 -6.16
CA LEU A 345 -21.21 16.55 -6.23
C LEU A 345 -21.55 17.57 -5.15
N ARG A 346 -21.11 17.39 -3.90
CA ARG A 346 -21.38 18.38 -2.83
C ARG A 346 -20.66 19.71 -3.03
N ARG A 347 -19.58 19.72 -3.81
CA ARG A 347 -18.77 20.91 -4.11
C ARG A 347 -18.97 21.42 -5.54
N TRP A 348 -19.98 20.95 -6.25
CA TRP A 348 -20.19 21.25 -7.67
C TRP A 348 -20.20 22.76 -7.96
N ARG A 349 -20.79 23.58 -7.06
CA ARG A 349 -20.84 25.05 -7.21
C ARG A 349 -19.45 25.69 -7.17
N THR A 350 -18.53 25.13 -6.37
CA THR A 350 -17.13 25.58 -6.29
C THR A 350 -16.30 25.07 -7.46
N LEU A 351 -16.68 23.92 -8.04
CA LEU A 351 -15.99 23.30 -9.18
C LEU A 351 -16.44 23.86 -10.53
N ARG A 352 -17.69 24.35 -10.64
CA ARG A 352 -18.29 24.87 -11.88
C ARG A 352 -17.41 25.90 -12.61
N PRO A 353 -16.76 26.88 -11.95
CA PRO A 353 -15.92 27.86 -12.64
C PRO A 353 -14.67 27.26 -13.31
N ILE A 354 -14.26 26.05 -12.89
CA ILE A 354 -13.10 25.33 -13.43
C ILE A 354 -13.52 24.00 -14.07
N ARG A 355 -14.76 23.89 -14.55
CA ARG A 355 -15.35 22.63 -15.05
C ARG A 355 -14.51 21.93 -16.11
N ALA A 356 -13.94 22.67 -17.07
CA ALA A 356 -13.12 22.07 -18.13
C ALA A 356 -11.89 21.37 -17.53
N PHE A 357 -11.19 22.06 -16.63
CA PHE A 357 -10.07 21.48 -15.89
C PHE A 357 -10.48 20.24 -15.09
N VAL A 358 -11.62 20.30 -14.38
CA VAL A 358 -12.13 19.17 -13.59
C VAL A 358 -12.46 17.98 -14.49
N VAL A 359 -13.18 18.19 -15.59
CA VAL A 359 -13.53 17.13 -16.54
C VAL A 359 -12.27 16.50 -17.14
N THR A 360 -11.29 17.30 -17.57
CA THR A 360 -10.03 16.77 -18.13
C THR A 360 -9.26 15.96 -17.10
N VAL A 361 -9.00 16.51 -15.91
CA VAL A 361 -8.17 15.84 -14.89
C VAL A 361 -8.89 14.60 -14.34
N CYS A 362 -10.19 14.69 -14.05
CA CYS A 362 -10.96 13.53 -13.59
C CYS A 362 -11.12 12.48 -14.69
N GLY A 363 -11.25 12.88 -15.96
CA GLY A 363 -11.35 11.96 -17.09
C GLY A 363 -10.06 11.16 -17.27
N VAL A 364 -8.91 11.84 -17.30
CA VAL A 364 -7.58 11.18 -17.41
C VAL A 364 -7.32 10.28 -16.21
N ALA A 365 -7.49 10.80 -14.98
CA ALA A 365 -7.22 10.02 -13.79
C ALA A 365 -8.22 8.88 -13.58
N GLY A 366 -9.50 9.09 -13.94
CA GLY A 366 -10.53 8.06 -13.87
C GLY A 366 -10.28 6.93 -14.87
N ALA A 367 -9.91 7.26 -16.11
CA ALA A 367 -9.51 6.28 -17.10
C ALA A 367 -8.30 5.47 -16.62
N ALA A 368 -7.25 6.13 -16.14
CA ALA A 368 -6.06 5.47 -15.61
C ALA A 368 -6.38 4.58 -14.40
N ALA A 369 -7.18 5.06 -13.44
CA ALA A 369 -7.55 4.31 -12.24
C ALA A 369 -8.29 3.01 -12.55
N LEU A 370 -9.04 2.97 -13.65
CA LEU A 370 -9.81 1.80 -14.08
C LEU A 370 -8.98 0.76 -14.84
N VAL A 371 -7.74 1.10 -15.27
CA VAL A 371 -6.91 0.18 -16.06
C VAL A 371 -6.63 -1.13 -15.31
N PRO A 372 -6.14 -1.14 -14.06
CA PRO A 372 -5.88 -2.39 -13.34
C PRO A 372 -7.14 -3.25 -13.21
N LEU A 373 -8.25 -2.62 -12.81
CA LEU A 373 -9.53 -3.31 -12.65
C LEU A 373 -10.03 -3.91 -13.96
N ALA A 374 -9.91 -3.17 -15.07
CA ALA A 374 -10.31 -3.66 -16.39
C ALA A 374 -9.43 -4.81 -16.85
N LEU A 375 -8.11 -4.71 -16.69
CA LEU A 375 -7.17 -5.76 -17.06
C LEU A 375 -7.38 -7.03 -16.22
N GLY A 376 -7.52 -6.87 -14.90
CA GLY A 376 -7.81 -7.97 -13.98
C GLY A 376 -9.15 -8.65 -14.25
N ALA A 377 -10.18 -7.89 -14.59
CA ALA A 377 -11.49 -8.45 -14.93
C ALA A 377 -11.53 -9.14 -16.29
N LEU A 378 -10.90 -8.56 -17.32
CA LEU A 378 -10.95 -9.06 -18.70
C LEU A 378 -9.96 -10.18 -18.97
N PHE A 379 -8.79 -10.13 -18.33
CA PHE A 379 -7.67 -11.04 -18.63
C PHE A 379 -7.17 -11.80 -17.39
N GLY A 380 -7.24 -11.20 -16.20
CA GLY A 380 -6.75 -11.82 -14.95
C GLY A 380 -7.75 -12.74 -14.23
N GLY A 381 -8.98 -12.88 -14.73
CA GLY A 381 -10.01 -13.71 -14.08
C GLY A 381 -10.48 -13.20 -12.71
N HIS A 382 -10.25 -11.93 -12.36
CA HIS A 382 -10.56 -11.40 -11.01
C HIS A 382 -12.03 -11.55 -10.60
N GLY A 383 -12.95 -11.66 -11.56
CA GLY A 383 -14.37 -11.90 -11.29
C GLY A 383 -14.64 -13.23 -10.57
N THR A 384 -13.88 -14.28 -10.85
CA THR A 384 -14.02 -15.58 -10.17
C THR A 384 -13.32 -15.58 -8.80
N LEU A 385 -12.29 -14.75 -8.64
CA LEU A 385 -11.56 -14.62 -7.38
C LEU A 385 -12.43 -14.08 -6.24
N ILE A 386 -13.45 -13.26 -6.52
CA ILE A 386 -14.35 -12.71 -5.47
C ILE A 386 -14.96 -13.82 -4.60
N GLY A 387 -15.23 -14.99 -5.20
CA GLY A 387 -15.76 -16.17 -4.53
C GLY A 387 -14.70 -17.18 -4.09
N ALA A 388 -13.41 -16.92 -4.32
CA ALA A 388 -12.36 -17.88 -4.04
C ALA A 388 -12.20 -18.09 -2.52
N PRO A 389 -12.01 -19.35 -2.09
CA PRO A 389 -11.70 -19.65 -0.71
C PRO A 389 -10.34 -19.05 -0.35
N GLY A 390 -10.26 -18.42 0.81
CA GLY A 390 -9.02 -17.81 1.29
C GLY A 390 -9.23 -17.17 2.66
N GLY A 391 -8.19 -17.20 3.49
CA GLY A 391 -8.21 -16.59 4.81
C GLY A 391 -7.33 -15.35 4.86
N VAL A 392 -7.91 -14.18 5.12
CA VAL A 392 -7.19 -13.05 5.73
C VAL A 392 -7.47 -13.08 7.22
N LEU A 393 -6.56 -12.53 8.03
CA LEU A 393 -6.88 -12.22 9.41
C LEU A 393 -8.08 -11.28 9.46
N GLY A 394 -9.09 -11.66 10.24
CA GLY A 394 -10.28 -10.86 10.38
C GLY A 394 -10.00 -9.63 11.21
N VAL A 395 -10.58 -8.49 10.82
CA VAL A 395 -10.59 -7.29 11.67
C VAL A 395 -11.44 -7.58 12.91
N SER A 396 -10.95 -7.28 14.12
CA SER A 396 -11.73 -7.48 15.35
C SER A 396 -13.08 -6.75 15.26
N ARG A 397 -14.18 -7.51 15.33
CA ARG A 397 -15.54 -6.99 15.17
C ARG A 397 -15.95 -6.12 16.34
N GLY A 398 -15.55 -6.50 17.57
CA GLY A 398 -15.80 -5.72 18.77
C GLY A 398 -15.15 -4.35 18.67
N LEU A 399 -13.87 -4.30 18.33
CA LEU A 399 -13.14 -3.05 18.11
C LEU A 399 -13.77 -2.19 17.01
N LEU A 400 -14.12 -2.80 15.87
CA LEU A 400 -14.75 -2.09 14.76
C LEU A 400 -16.08 -1.44 15.18
N LEU A 401 -16.94 -2.18 15.89
CA LEU A 401 -18.22 -1.68 16.40
C LEU A 401 -18.04 -0.59 17.46
N ALA A 402 -17.08 -0.76 18.38
CA ALA A 402 -16.75 0.23 19.39
C ALA A 402 -16.27 1.56 18.77
N LEU A 403 -15.37 1.47 17.78
CA LEU A 403 -14.91 2.64 17.02
C LEU A 403 -16.06 3.30 16.26
N ALA A 404 -16.91 2.51 15.60
CA ALA A 404 -18.08 3.01 14.88
C ALA A 404 -19.04 3.76 15.81
N ALA A 405 -19.36 3.18 16.97
CA ALA A 405 -20.21 3.78 17.99
C ALA A 405 -19.61 5.08 18.54
N LEU A 406 -18.32 5.10 18.84
CA LEU A 406 -17.63 6.29 19.34
C LEU A 406 -17.62 7.43 18.31
N VAL A 407 -17.27 7.13 17.06
CA VAL A 407 -17.28 8.11 15.98
C VAL A 407 -18.70 8.62 15.71
N ALA A 408 -19.70 7.73 15.69
CA ALA A 408 -21.10 8.12 15.53
C ALA A 408 -21.56 9.04 16.67
N ALA A 409 -21.27 8.70 17.93
CA ALA A 409 -21.61 9.52 19.09
C ALA A 409 -21.01 10.93 18.97
N ALA A 410 -19.72 11.04 18.59
CA ALA A 410 -19.06 12.31 18.40
C ALA A 410 -19.69 13.17 17.29
N VAL A 411 -20.02 12.55 16.15
CA VAL A 411 -20.55 13.26 14.98
C VAL A 411 -22.01 13.67 15.15
N VAL A 412 -22.83 12.88 15.84
CA VAL A 412 -24.27 13.16 16.08
C VAL A 412 -24.48 14.28 17.10
N THR A 413 -23.49 14.60 17.94
CA THR A 413 -23.56 15.76 18.83
C THR A 413 -23.89 17.06 18.08
N ARG A 414 -24.52 18.02 18.77
CA ARG A 414 -24.81 19.34 18.18
C ARG A 414 -23.56 20.06 17.69
N ALA A 415 -22.44 19.88 18.40
CA ALA A 415 -21.15 20.44 18.01
C ALA A 415 -20.59 19.73 16.76
N GLY A 416 -20.65 18.40 16.69
CA GLY A 416 -20.23 17.61 15.54
C GLY A 416 -21.00 17.97 14.27
N ARG A 417 -22.33 17.96 14.32
CA ARG A 417 -23.22 18.25 13.18
C ARG A 417 -23.02 19.64 12.55
N ARG A 418 -22.56 20.62 13.32
CA ARG A 418 -22.29 21.98 12.84
C ARG A 418 -21.00 22.09 12.02
N LEU A 419 -20.04 21.18 12.20
CA LEU A 419 -18.75 21.26 11.54
C LEU A 419 -18.81 20.65 10.12
N ALA A 420 -18.36 21.42 9.13
CA ALA A 420 -18.34 20.97 7.73
C ALA A 420 -17.41 19.77 7.48
N VAL A 421 -16.35 19.63 8.29
CA VAL A 421 -15.40 18.51 8.24
C VAL A 421 -16.12 17.19 8.53
N TRP A 422 -16.86 17.11 9.65
CA TRP A 422 -17.56 15.88 10.03
C TRP A 422 -18.69 15.50 9.08
N ARG A 423 -19.42 16.49 8.56
CA ARG A 423 -20.40 16.23 7.51
C ARG A 423 -19.75 15.62 6.28
N SER A 424 -18.55 16.06 5.90
CA SER A 424 -17.83 15.50 4.74
C SER A 424 -17.26 14.12 5.03
N TYR A 425 -16.67 13.94 6.21
CA TYR A 425 -16.23 12.65 6.70
C TYR A 425 -17.34 11.58 6.70
N VAL A 426 -18.56 11.90 7.15
CA VAL A 426 -19.68 10.92 7.15
C VAL A 426 -20.01 10.41 5.74
N TRP A 427 -20.02 11.28 4.73
CA TRP A 427 -20.25 10.86 3.36
C TRP A 427 -19.12 9.98 2.83
N THR A 428 -17.88 10.30 3.19
CA THR A 428 -16.73 9.46 2.87
C THR A 428 -16.82 8.09 3.55
N LEU A 429 -17.14 8.05 4.86
CA LEU A 429 -17.34 6.80 5.60
C LEU A 429 -18.46 5.96 4.99
N ALA A 430 -19.59 6.57 4.63
CA ALA A 430 -20.69 5.87 3.96
C ALA A 430 -20.26 5.27 2.62
N ALA A 431 -19.46 6.00 1.82
CA ALA A 431 -18.92 5.49 0.57
C ALA A 431 -17.93 4.33 0.78
N VAL A 432 -17.10 4.38 1.85
CA VAL A 432 -16.19 3.27 2.20
C VAL A 432 -16.97 2.03 2.66
N LEU A 433 -18.03 2.21 3.45
CA LEU A 433 -18.90 1.12 3.91
C LEU A 433 -19.68 0.42 2.79
N ALA A 434 -19.89 1.08 1.65
CA ALA A 434 -20.69 0.55 0.56
C ALA A 434 -20.14 -0.79 0.03
N LEU A 435 -18.82 -0.94 -0.09
CA LEU A 435 -18.20 -2.17 -0.61
C LEU A 435 -18.37 -3.36 0.35
N PRO A 436 -17.97 -3.30 1.64
CA PRO A 436 -18.27 -4.39 2.58
C PRO A 436 -19.76 -4.72 2.68
N ALA A 437 -20.64 -3.72 2.64
CA ALA A 437 -22.08 -3.94 2.63
C ALA A 437 -22.54 -4.69 1.37
N ALA A 438 -22.00 -4.35 0.19
CA ALA A 438 -22.28 -5.06 -1.05
C ALA A 438 -21.77 -6.51 -1.02
N LEU A 439 -20.58 -6.75 -0.46
CA LEU A 439 -20.03 -8.10 -0.30
C LEU A 439 -20.82 -8.95 0.70
N LEU A 440 -21.31 -8.35 1.79
CA LEU A 440 -22.23 -9.01 2.72
C LEU A 440 -23.55 -9.36 2.04
N GLY A 441 -24.12 -8.44 1.25
CA GLY A 441 -25.31 -8.70 0.46
C GLY A 441 -25.10 -9.82 -0.55
N TYR A 442 -23.97 -9.80 -1.27
CA TYR A 442 -23.59 -10.85 -2.20
C TYR A 442 -23.50 -12.22 -1.52
N ARG A 443 -22.86 -12.30 -0.34
CA ARG A 443 -22.79 -13.51 0.47
C ARG A 443 -24.18 -14.00 0.90
N ALA A 444 -25.04 -13.09 1.35
CA ALA A 444 -26.40 -13.43 1.78
C ALA A 444 -27.24 -13.99 0.62
N VAL A 445 -27.06 -13.49 -0.60
CA VAL A 445 -27.80 -13.93 -1.79
C VAL A 445 -27.24 -15.21 -2.39
N THR A 446 -25.91 -15.35 -2.48
CA THR A 446 -25.28 -16.47 -3.18
C THR A 446 -24.93 -17.66 -2.29
N GLY A 447 -24.97 -17.49 -0.97
CA GLY A 447 -24.46 -18.48 -0.02
C GLY A 447 -22.94 -18.62 -0.03
N ASN A 448 -22.22 -17.85 -0.87
CA ASN A 448 -20.78 -17.99 -1.04
C ASN A 448 -20.02 -17.40 0.16
N GLN A 449 -18.98 -18.11 0.62
CA GLN A 449 -18.12 -17.70 1.72
C GLN A 449 -17.03 -16.72 1.22
N ALA A 450 -17.43 -15.56 0.68
CA ALA A 450 -16.53 -14.50 0.21
C ALA A 450 -15.82 -13.74 1.37
N GLY A 451 -15.31 -14.48 2.35
CA GLY A 451 -14.70 -13.93 3.57
C GLY A 451 -13.45 -13.11 3.27
N TYR A 452 -12.60 -13.58 2.36
CA TYR A 452 -11.31 -12.98 2.04
C TYR A 452 -11.42 -11.49 1.66
N TYR A 453 -12.23 -11.17 0.64
CA TYR A 453 -12.39 -9.80 0.15
C TYR A 453 -13.24 -8.94 1.09
N LEU A 454 -14.16 -9.57 1.83
CA LEU A 454 -14.91 -8.87 2.88
C LEU A 454 -13.96 -8.34 3.97
N GLU A 455 -13.06 -9.17 4.50
CA GLU A 455 -12.07 -8.72 5.50
C GLU A 455 -11.19 -7.59 4.96
N LYS A 456 -10.77 -7.69 3.70
CA LYS A 456 -9.97 -6.63 3.05
C LYS A 456 -10.74 -5.32 2.93
N GLY A 457 -12.04 -5.38 2.63
CA GLY A 457 -12.93 -4.22 2.68
C GLY A 457 -13.13 -3.68 4.10
N LEU A 458 -13.19 -4.55 5.12
CA LEU A 458 -13.32 -4.13 6.52
C LEU A 458 -12.06 -3.45 7.05
N HIS A 459 -10.86 -3.78 6.57
CA HIS A 459 -9.66 -3.01 6.87
C HIS A 459 -9.78 -1.55 6.41
N ALA A 460 -10.42 -1.30 5.25
CA ALA A 460 -10.67 0.06 4.76
C ALA A 460 -11.63 0.84 5.68
N VAL A 461 -12.68 0.17 6.17
CA VAL A 461 -13.60 0.75 7.17
C VAL A 461 -12.85 1.02 8.46
N PHE A 462 -12.03 0.08 8.93
CA PHE A 462 -11.26 0.18 10.15
C PHE A 462 -10.33 1.39 10.14
N VAL A 463 -9.46 1.53 9.13
CA VAL A 463 -8.56 2.70 9.05
C VAL A 463 -9.33 4.02 8.87
N THR A 464 -10.48 3.99 8.19
CA THR A 464 -11.35 5.18 8.07
C THR A 464 -11.91 5.58 9.43
N LEU A 465 -12.39 4.62 10.23
CA LEU A 465 -12.86 4.86 11.60
C LEU A 465 -11.74 5.35 12.53
N LEU A 466 -10.51 4.83 12.38
CA LEU A 466 -9.34 5.35 13.08
C LEU A 466 -9.08 6.82 12.74
N VAL A 467 -9.19 7.23 11.47
CA VAL A 467 -9.16 8.65 11.08
C VAL A 467 -10.29 9.44 11.76
N GLY A 468 -11.49 8.82 11.85
CA GLY A 468 -12.66 9.36 12.54
C GLY A 468 -12.48 9.61 14.03
N LEU A 469 -11.51 8.97 14.71
CA LEU A 469 -11.23 9.18 16.14
C LEU A 469 -10.93 10.64 16.48
N ALA A 470 -10.47 11.42 15.51
CA ALA A 470 -10.32 12.86 15.66
C ALA A 470 -11.63 13.57 16.08
N ALA A 471 -12.80 12.96 15.85
CA ALA A 471 -14.11 13.47 16.25
C ALA A 471 -14.28 13.47 17.77
N VAL A 472 -13.62 12.57 18.49
CA VAL A 472 -13.67 12.49 19.97
C VAL A 472 -13.21 13.80 20.61
N ALA A 473 -12.37 14.59 19.93
CA ALA A 473 -11.98 15.92 20.37
C ALA A 473 -13.15 16.90 20.60
N VAL A 474 -14.32 16.63 20.00
CA VAL A 474 -15.57 17.37 20.22
C VAL A 474 -16.19 17.03 21.57
N LEU A 475 -15.97 15.81 22.07
CA LEU A 475 -16.47 15.31 23.35
C LEU A 475 -15.56 15.71 24.53
N LEU A 476 -14.29 16.03 24.28
CA LEU A 476 -13.33 16.39 25.32
C LEU A 476 -13.51 17.84 25.84
N PRO A 477 -13.18 18.16 27.11
CA PRO A 477 -13.17 19.51 27.67
C PRO A 477 -12.14 20.43 27.00
N ARG A 478 -12.46 21.70 26.73
CA ARG A 478 -11.55 22.65 26.04
C ARG A 478 -10.27 22.86 26.87
N PRO A 479 -9.08 22.98 26.24
CA PRO A 479 -7.85 23.25 26.97
C PRO A 479 -7.89 24.67 27.53
N ARG A 480 -8.47 24.84 28.73
CA ARG A 480 -8.12 25.90 29.69
C ARG A 480 -7.17 25.28 30.72
N ARG A 481 -6.58 26.08 31.62
CA ARG A 481 -5.81 25.59 32.78
C ARG A 481 -6.71 24.61 33.54
N ALA A 482 -6.56 23.33 33.21
CA ALA A 482 -7.50 22.29 33.59
C ALA A 482 -6.97 21.71 34.90
N PRO A 483 -7.71 21.83 36.02
CA PRO A 483 -7.34 21.14 37.25
C PRO A 483 -7.27 19.63 36.99
N LEU A 484 -6.52 18.89 37.82
CA LEU A 484 -6.40 17.41 37.77
C LEU A 484 -7.76 16.68 37.60
N ALA A 485 -8.85 17.28 38.06
CA ALA A 485 -10.22 16.79 37.89
C ALA A 485 -10.67 16.63 36.41
N ASP A 486 -10.14 17.41 35.47
CA ASP A 486 -10.46 17.34 34.04
C ASP A 486 -9.68 16.24 33.29
N LEU A 487 -8.70 15.61 33.94
CA LEU A 487 -7.99 14.43 33.42
C LEU A 487 -8.81 13.15 33.61
N LEU A 488 -9.72 13.12 34.58
CA LEU A 488 -10.55 11.96 34.88
C LEU A 488 -11.49 11.57 33.71
N PRO A 489 -12.21 12.50 33.04
CA PRO A 489 -13.03 12.16 31.87
C PRO A 489 -12.19 11.72 30.66
N ALA A 490 -10.99 12.28 30.49
CA ALA A 490 -10.08 11.85 29.42
C ALA A 490 -9.49 10.46 29.68
N ALA A 491 -9.14 10.17 30.94
CA ALA A 491 -8.74 8.84 31.39
C ALA A 491 -9.90 7.85 31.28
N LEU A 492 -11.12 8.23 31.65
CA LEU A 492 -12.32 7.38 31.52
C LEU A 492 -12.70 7.14 30.06
N VAL A 493 -12.56 8.12 29.16
CA VAL A 493 -12.74 7.89 27.72
C VAL A 493 -11.63 7.02 27.17
N ALA A 494 -10.38 7.21 27.58
CA ALA A 494 -9.26 6.35 27.18
C ALA A 494 -9.44 4.91 27.69
N VAL A 495 -9.88 4.74 28.94
CA VAL A 495 -10.19 3.45 29.59
C VAL A 495 -11.45 2.83 29.00
N ALA A 496 -12.47 3.61 28.64
CA ALA A 496 -13.67 3.10 27.97
C ALA A 496 -13.35 2.69 26.53
N VAL A 497 -12.49 3.43 25.81
CA VAL A 497 -12.02 3.07 24.47
C VAL A 497 -11.10 1.85 24.52
N ALA A 498 -10.22 1.75 25.51
CA ALA A 498 -9.40 0.57 25.75
C ALA A 498 -10.26 -0.63 26.19
N GLY A 499 -11.28 -0.38 27.02
CA GLY A 499 -12.19 -1.39 27.57
C GLY A 499 -13.14 -1.97 26.53
N LEU A 500 -13.76 -1.10 25.72
CA LEU A 500 -14.62 -1.46 24.59
C LEU A 500 -13.82 -1.97 23.38
N GLY A 501 -12.52 -1.66 23.31
CA GLY A 501 -11.61 -2.11 22.26
C GLY A 501 -10.93 -3.45 22.52
N GLY A 502 -11.29 -4.18 23.59
CA GLY A 502 -10.74 -5.53 23.84
C GLY A 502 -10.71 -6.06 25.28
N VAL A 503 -11.25 -5.36 26.29
CA VAL A 503 -11.27 -5.89 27.68
C VAL A 503 -12.57 -6.64 28.01
N VAL A 504 -13.68 -6.37 27.30
CA VAL A 504 -15.02 -6.87 27.67
C VAL A 504 -15.67 -7.81 26.63
N THR A 505 -15.12 -7.92 25.42
CA THR A 505 -15.55 -8.89 24.41
C THR A 505 -14.47 -9.98 24.29
N ASP A 506 -14.84 -11.23 24.01
CA ASP A 506 -14.07 -12.51 23.94
C ASP A 506 -12.61 -12.53 23.35
N ASP A 507 -12.00 -11.38 23.04
CA ASP A 507 -10.61 -11.14 22.64
C ASP A 507 -9.73 -10.67 23.84
N VAL A 508 -9.79 -11.35 25.00
CA VAL A 508 -9.00 -11.04 26.22
C VAL A 508 -7.75 -11.98 26.29
N PRO A 509 -6.62 -11.59 26.91
CA PRO A 509 -5.27 -12.19 26.75
C PRO A 509 -5.07 -13.60 27.33
N TYR A 510 -6.16 -14.32 27.62
CA TYR A 510 -6.18 -15.72 28.04
C TYR A 510 -6.64 -16.69 26.94
N ARG A 511 -7.04 -16.19 25.77
CA ARG A 511 -7.12 -16.97 24.52
C ARG A 511 -6.49 -16.13 23.41
N PRO A 512 -5.21 -16.35 23.07
CA PRO A 512 -4.57 -15.50 22.10
C PRO A 512 -5.25 -15.65 20.74
N GLY A 513 -5.89 -14.59 20.27
CA GLY A 513 -6.37 -14.51 18.89
C GLY A 513 -5.21 -14.70 17.90
N ARG A 514 -5.52 -15.00 16.63
CA ARG A 514 -4.47 -15.23 15.62
C ARG A 514 -3.57 -14.00 15.43
N THR A 515 -4.12 -12.78 15.52
CA THR A 515 -3.36 -11.51 15.50
C THR A 515 -2.39 -11.41 16.68
N GLU A 516 -2.86 -11.65 17.91
CA GLU A 516 -2.02 -11.59 19.12
C GLU A 516 -0.89 -12.63 19.05
N THR A 517 -1.22 -13.85 18.61
CA THR A 517 -0.24 -14.93 18.42
C THR A 517 0.83 -14.52 17.41
N LEU A 518 0.45 -13.95 16.26
CA LEU A 518 1.40 -13.51 15.23
C LEU A 518 2.28 -12.37 15.74
N ASN A 519 1.72 -11.35 16.39
CA ASN A 519 2.48 -10.24 16.98
C ASN A 519 3.46 -10.76 18.06
N ARG A 520 3.04 -11.72 18.88
CA ARG A 520 3.91 -12.36 19.88
C ARG A 520 5.03 -13.15 19.23
N MET A 521 4.72 -14.01 18.26
CA MET A 521 5.70 -14.82 17.53
C MET A 521 6.71 -13.95 16.77
N TRP A 522 6.25 -12.83 16.23
CA TRP A 522 7.09 -11.85 15.53
C TRP A 522 8.11 -11.22 16.47
N HIS A 523 7.66 -10.64 17.57
CA HIS A 523 8.54 -9.95 18.51
C HIS A 523 9.44 -10.90 19.31
N SER A 524 8.97 -12.12 19.63
CA SER A 524 9.78 -13.13 20.32
C SER A 524 10.90 -13.71 19.43
N GLY A 525 10.85 -13.46 18.12
CA GLY A 525 11.71 -14.08 17.11
C GLY A 525 11.34 -15.54 16.82
N GLU A 526 10.21 -16.03 17.33
CA GLU A 526 9.71 -17.38 17.09
C GLU A 526 9.38 -17.60 15.61
N ALA A 527 8.84 -16.60 14.91
CA ALA A 527 8.60 -16.70 13.46
C ALA A 527 9.91 -16.99 12.69
N ALA A 528 10.99 -16.27 13.02
CA ALA A 528 12.30 -16.52 12.42
C ALA A 528 12.87 -17.89 12.81
N ARG A 529 12.79 -18.27 14.09
CA ARG A 529 13.31 -19.57 14.59
C ARG A 529 12.55 -20.76 14.01
N GLY A 530 11.22 -20.68 13.96
CA GLY A 530 10.35 -21.75 13.48
C GLY A 530 10.53 -22.03 11.99
N ASN A 531 10.69 -20.99 11.18
CA ASN A 531 10.86 -21.12 9.73
C ASN A 531 12.33 -21.28 9.29
N ARG A 532 13.30 -21.17 10.22
CA ARG A 532 14.73 -21.23 9.88
C ARG A 532 15.13 -22.54 9.19
N PRO A 533 14.70 -23.73 9.65
CA PRO A 533 15.05 -24.98 8.98
C PRO A 533 14.58 -25.01 7.52
N THR A 534 13.39 -24.47 7.22
CA THR A 534 12.86 -24.36 5.86
C THR A 534 13.70 -23.40 5.02
N ALA A 535 14.14 -22.27 5.57
CA ALA A 535 15.01 -21.31 4.88
C ALA A 535 16.41 -21.88 4.60
N GLU A 536 17.00 -22.61 5.54
CA GLU A 536 18.29 -23.29 5.37
C GLU A 536 18.19 -24.38 4.30
N ARG A 537 17.13 -25.19 4.35
CA ARG A 537 16.83 -26.19 3.32
C ARG A 537 16.64 -25.56 1.96
N LEU A 538 15.92 -24.45 1.87
CA LEU A 538 15.69 -23.73 0.62
C LEU A 538 17.00 -23.26 -0.01
N ARG A 539 17.93 -22.71 0.79
CA ARG A 539 19.26 -22.32 0.30
C ARG A 539 20.10 -23.51 -0.13
N ALA A 540 20.03 -24.62 0.60
CA ALA A 540 20.72 -25.85 0.23
C ALA A 540 20.19 -26.41 -1.11
N LEU A 541 18.87 -26.39 -1.31
CA LEU A 541 18.24 -26.79 -2.56
C LEU A 541 18.63 -25.89 -3.73
N ASP A 542 18.64 -24.57 -3.53
CA ASP A 542 19.05 -23.61 -4.56
C ASP A 542 20.52 -23.80 -4.97
N ALA A 543 21.40 -24.08 -4.00
CA ALA A 543 22.80 -24.37 -4.26
C ALA A 543 23.04 -25.72 -4.95
N ALA A 544 22.28 -26.76 -4.58
CA ALA A 544 22.43 -28.11 -5.13
C ALA A 544 21.80 -28.25 -6.52
N PHE A 545 20.70 -27.54 -6.78
CA PHE A 545 19.93 -27.61 -8.01
C PHE A 545 19.72 -26.20 -8.59
N PRO A 546 20.77 -25.52 -9.07
CA PRO A 546 20.64 -24.18 -9.62
C PRO A 546 19.66 -24.13 -10.79
N ALA A 547 19.12 -22.93 -11.05
CA ALA A 547 18.16 -22.70 -12.13
C ALA A 547 18.73 -23.13 -13.49
N GLU A 548 17.93 -23.87 -14.26
CA GLU A 548 18.26 -24.27 -15.63
C GLU A 548 17.22 -23.70 -16.61
N PRO A 549 17.65 -23.20 -17.79
CA PRO A 549 16.73 -22.63 -18.77
C PRO A 549 15.64 -23.63 -19.19
N GLY A 550 14.37 -23.23 -19.03
CA GLY A 550 13.21 -24.05 -19.42
C GLY A 550 12.94 -25.25 -18.53
N VAL A 551 13.56 -25.33 -17.34
CA VAL A 551 13.32 -26.39 -16.36
C VAL A 551 12.55 -25.83 -15.16
N ALA A 552 11.38 -26.41 -14.88
CA ALA A 552 10.60 -26.10 -13.69
C ALA A 552 11.03 -27.01 -12.52
N THR A 553 11.49 -26.43 -11.41
CA THR A 553 11.88 -27.21 -10.22
C THR A 553 10.72 -27.31 -9.23
N VAL A 554 10.31 -28.54 -8.92
CA VAL A 554 9.24 -28.86 -7.95
C VAL A 554 9.82 -29.67 -6.80
N VAL A 555 9.61 -29.22 -5.56
CA VAL A 555 10.16 -29.86 -4.37
C VAL A 555 9.07 -30.63 -3.64
N LEU A 556 9.23 -31.96 -3.52
CA LEU A 556 8.27 -32.82 -2.82
C LEU A 556 8.80 -33.26 -1.45
N THR A 557 8.01 -33.03 -0.40
CA THR A 557 8.41 -33.26 1.01
C THR A 557 7.47 -34.17 1.81
N GLY A 558 6.43 -34.72 1.18
CA GLY A 558 5.41 -35.55 1.87
C GLY A 558 4.27 -34.75 2.49
N ASP A 559 4.52 -33.50 2.88
CA ASP A 559 3.51 -32.54 3.35
C ASP A 559 3.13 -31.55 2.24
N LEU A 560 1.83 -31.32 2.05
CA LEU A 560 1.31 -30.45 0.99
C LEU A 560 1.79 -29.00 1.17
N TYR A 561 1.70 -28.47 2.39
CA TYR A 561 2.04 -27.08 2.67
C TYR A 561 3.54 -26.80 2.52
N THR A 562 4.38 -27.70 3.01
CA THR A 562 5.85 -27.61 2.90
C THR A 562 6.31 -27.77 1.45
N THR A 563 5.70 -28.70 0.70
CA THR A 563 5.94 -28.88 -0.74
C THR A 563 5.63 -27.61 -1.52
N TYR A 564 4.44 -27.05 -1.29
CA TYR A 564 4.02 -25.80 -1.90
C TYR A 564 4.95 -24.64 -1.54
N THR A 565 5.24 -24.45 -0.24
CA THR A 565 6.08 -23.35 0.25
C THR A 565 7.51 -23.44 -0.31
N LEU A 566 8.13 -24.62 -0.30
CA LEU A 566 9.48 -24.79 -0.85
C LEU A 566 9.51 -24.60 -2.36
N THR A 567 8.54 -25.14 -3.09
CA THR A 567 8.47 -24.98 -4.56
C THR A 567 8.28 -23.51 -4.95
N LEU A 568 7.34 -22.81 -4.29
CA LEU A 568 7.07 -21.38 -4.53
C LEU A 568 8.29 -20.50 -4.25
N ASN A 569 8.95 -20.71 -3.12
CA ASN A 569 10.09 -19.86 -2.74
C ASN A 569 11.37 -20.24 -3.49
N LEU A 570 11.54 -21.50 -3.90
CA LEU A 570 12.64 -21.91 -4.75
C LEU A 570 12.49 -21.30 -6.14
N SER A 571 11.29 -21.35 -6.72
CA SER A 571 11.05 -20.73 -8.03
C SER A 571 11.24 -19.22 -8.01
N MET A 572 10.90 -18.55 -6.89
CA MET A 572 11.25 -17.15 -6.68
C MET A 572 12.77 -16.92 -6.68
N LEU A 573 13.54 -17.68 -5.89
CA LEU A 573 15.02 -17.54 -5.85
C LEU A 573 15.68 -17.83 -7.21
N GLN A 574 15.10 -18.76 -7.96
CA GLN A 574 15.60 -19.20 -9.27
C GLN A 574 15.11 -18.35 -10.44
N ARG A 575 14.19 -17.39 -10.20
CA ARG A 575 13.47 -16.67 -11.26
C ARG A 575 12.79 -17.61 -12.25
N THR A 576 12.13 -18.64 -11.75
CA THR A 576 11.41 -19.64 -12.55
C THR A 576 9.93 -19.72 -12.16
N SER A 577 9.40 -18.70 -11.47
CA SER A 577 8.01 -18.75 -10.99
C SER A 577 7.02 -19.01 -12.13
N GLY A 578 7.10 -18.30 -13.26
CA GLY A 578 6.21 -18.56 -14.41
C GLY A 578 6.26 -20.01 -14.93
N LEU A 579 7.43 -20.68 -14.93
CA LEU A 579 7.54 -22.10 -15.30
C LEU A 579 6.85 -23.05 -14.31
N THR A 580 6.67 -22.62 -13.05
CA THR A 580 5.98 -23.39 -12.01
C THR A 580 4.48 -23.08 -11.90
N ASP A 581 3.94 -22.16 -12.71
CA ASP A 581 2.56 -21.69 -12.61
C ASP A 581 1.54 -22.82 -12.78
N GLY A 582 1.66 -23.56 -13.89
CA GLY A 582 0.80 -24.70 -14.21
C GLY A 582 0.88 -25.83 -13.18
N VAL A 583 1.94 -25.88 -12.37
CA VAL A 583 2.06 -26.83 -11.27
C VAL A 583 1.33 -26.33 -10.02
N LEU A 584 1.55 -25.06 -9.63
CA LEU A 584 1.10 -24.53 -8.33
C LEU A 584 -0.31 -23.96 -8.32
N TYR A 585 -0.79 -23.37 -9.42
CA TYR A 585 -1.96 -22.47 -9.41
C TYR A 585 -3.14 -22.93 -10.26
N ARG A 586 -3.37 -24.24 -10.31
CA ARG A 586 -4.49 -24.78 -11.08
C ARG A 586 -5.85 -24.45 -10.46
N PRO A 587 -6.92 -24.37 -11.28
CA PRO A 587 -8.27 -24.12 -10.78
C PRO A 587 -8.74 -25.10 -9.68
N GLN A 588 -8.24 -26.34 -9.72
CA GLN A 588 -8.55 -27.39 -8.74
C GLN A 588 -7.67 -27.31 -7.46
N GLY A 589 -6.67 -26.45 -7.44
CA GLY A 589 -5.67 -26.36 -6.37
C GLY A 589 -4.48 -27.31 -6.55
N PHE A 590 -3.42 -27.06 -5.77
CA PHE A 590 -2.28 -27.95 -5.66
C PHE A 590 -2.60 -29.07 -4.66
N ASP A 591 -2.37 -30.32 -5.06
CA ASP A 591 -2.63 -31.52 -4.26
C ASP A 591 -1.52 -32.55 -4.48
N LEU A 592 -1.28 -33.39 -3.47
CA LEU A 592 -0.35 -34.52 -3.49
C LEU A 592 -1.03 -35.85 -3.86
N GLU A 593 -2.33 -35.86 -4.19
CA GLU A 593 -2.97 -37.03 -4.80
C GLU A 593 -2.31 -37.35 -6.15
N PRO A 594 -1.92 -38.62 -6.42
CA PRO A 594 -1.12 -38.97 -7.60
C PRO A 594 -1.69 -38.52 -8.95
N ALA A 595 -2.99 -38.68 -9.20
CA ALA A 595 -3.60 -38.27 -10.47
C ALA A 595 -3.63 -36.75 -10.60
N SER A 596 -4.01 -36.05 -9.53
CA SER A 596 -3.96 -34.59 -9.47
C SER A 596 -2.55 -34.09 -9.71
N LEU A 597 -1.54 -34.56 -8.95
CA LEU A 597 -0.15 -34.14 -9.14
C LEU A 597 0.37 -34.44 -10.56
N ALA A 598 0.00 -35.59 -11.14
CA ALA A 598 0.36 -35.91 -12.51
C ALA A 598 -0.21 -34.90 -13.52
N GLU A 599 -1.44 -34.44 -13.32
CA GLU A 599 -2.03 -33.38 -14.12
C GLU A 599 -1.35 -32.01 -13.91
N SER A 600 -0.82 -31.72 -12.71
CA SER A 600 -0.04 -30.48 -12.43
C SER A 600 1.23 -30.48 -13.24
N LEU A 601 1.95 -31.60 -13.18
CA LEU A 601 3.20 -31.76 -13.90
C LEU A 601 2.98 -31.74 -15.42
N ALA A 602 1.81 -32.19 -15.90
CA ALA A 602 1.45 -32.13 -17.31
C ALA A 602 1.26 -30.70 -17.85
N GLN A 603 0.97 -29.73 -16.98
CA GLN A 603 0.74 -28.33 -17.34
C GLN A 603 2.01 -27.47 -17.26
N ALA A 604 3.12 -28.01 -16.76
CA ALA A 604 4.37 -27.29 -16.79
C ALA A 604 4.88 -27.15 -18.23
N ASP A 605 5.29 -25.94 -18.59
CA ASP A 605 5.97 -25.70 -19.85
C ASP A 605 7.42 -26.20 -19.75
N GLY A 606 7.77 -27.24 -20.51
CA GLY A 606 9.13 -27.77 -20.58
C GLY A 606 9.36 -29.01 -19.72
N VAL A 607 10.59 -29.15 -19.20
CA VAL A 607 11.00 -30.30 -18.38
C VAL A 607 10.75 -29.97 -16.92
N VAL A 608 10.12 -30.89 -16.18
CA VAL A 608 9.98 -30.74 -14.73
C VAL A 608 11.08 -31.51 -14.00
N ARG A 609 11.83 -30.82 -13.15
CA ARG A 609 12.73 -31.41 -12.17
C ARG A 609 12.00 -31.62 -10.86
N ILE A 610 11.80 -32.88 -10.49
CA ILE A 610 11.21 -33.23 -9.20
C ILE A 610 12.34 -33.52 -8.20
N VAL A 611 12.49 -32.64 -7.21
CA VAL A 611 13.40 -32.87 -6.08
C VAL A 611 12.65 -33.64 -5.00
N VAL A 612 12.99 -34.92 -4.84
CA VAL A 612 12.40 -35.80 -3.83
C VAL A 612 13.15 -35.58 -2.52
N ALA A 613 12.54 -34.80 -1.64
CA ALA A 613 13.16 -34.34 -0.43
C ALA A 613 12.65 -35.10 0.82
N ALA A 614 11.78 -36.10 0.65
CA ALA A 614 11.36 -37.03 1.68
C ALA A 614 11.12 -38.45 1.12
N PRO A 615 11.27 -39.52 1.90
CA PRO A 615 11.13 -40.91 1.39
C PRO A 615 9.73 -41.24 0.86
N ASP A 616 8.68 -40.71 1.48
CA ASP A 616 7.28 -40.87 1.07
C ASP A 616 6.97 -40.17 -0.27
N ALA A 617 7.65 -39.06 -0.55
CA ALA A 617 7.59 -38.40 -1.86
C ALA A 617 8.15 -39.29 -2.99
N GLU A 618 9.07 -40.22 -2.70
CA GLU A 618 9.58 -41.16 -3.72
C GLU A 618 8.47 -42.10 -4.20
N GLU A 619 7.68 -42.63 -3.26
CA GLU A 619 6.56 -43.52 -3.58
C GLU A 619 5.44 -42.76 -4.32
N LEU A 620 5.20 -41.50 -3.94
CA LEU A 620 4.29 -40.63 -4.69
C LEU A 620 4.74 -40.46 -6.15
N VAL A 621 6.01 -40.17 -6.40
CA VAL A 621 6.55 -40.02 -7.76
C VAL A 621 6.45 -41.33 -8.57
N LYS A 622 6.68 -42.49 -7.95
CA LYS A 622 6.47 -43.80 -8.59
C LYS A 622 5.00 -43.97 -9.02
N ARG A 623 4.04 -43.64 -8.15
CA ARG A 623 2.60 -43.69 -8.46
C ARG A 623 2.19 -42.71 -9.54
N VAL A 624 2.72 -41.48 -9.54
CA VAL A 624 2.53 -40.49 -10.62
C VAL A 624 3.01 -41.03 -11.96
N ARG A 625 4.22 -41.63 -11.99
CA ARG A 625 4.78 -42.23 -13.21
C ARG A 625 3.94 -43.41 -13.71
N GLN A 626 3.41 -44.23 -12.80
CA GLN A 626 2.50 -45.33 -13.16
C GLN A 626 1.17 -44.81 -13.71
N ALA A 627 0.61 -43.76 -13.10
CA ALA A 627 -0.65 -43.16 -13.55
C ALA A 627 -0.52 -42.45 -14.90
N ARG A 628 0.65 -41.86 -15.20
CA ARG A 628 0.92 -41.11 -16.44
C ARG A 628 2.36 -41.38 -16.95
N PRO A 629 2.61 -42.53 -17.60
CA PRO A 629 3.95 -42.90 -18.06
C PRO A 629 4.52 -42.01 -19.16
N GLY A 630 3.68 -41.20 -19.83
CA GLY A 630 4.08 -40.24 -20.86
C GLY A 630 4.60 -38.89 -20.33
N LEU A 631 4.54 -38.64 -19.01
CA LEU A 631 5.03 -37.38 -18.44
C LEU A 631 6.56 -37.32 -18.46
N ARG A 632 7.09 -36.18 -18.92
CA ARG A 632 8.52 -35.91 -18.97
C ARG A 632 8.95 -35.15 -17.73
N PHE A 633 9.41 -35.88 -16.71
CA PHE A 633 10.05 -35.29 -15.54
C PHE A 633 11.28 -36.08 -15.13
N GLU A 634 12.30 -35.37 -14.66
CA GLU A 634 13.47 -35.94 -14.02
C GLU A 634 13.28 -35.97 -12.49
N VAL A 635 13.94 -36.92 -11.84
CA VAL A 635 13.84 -37.13 -10.39
C VAL A 635 15.24 -37.04 -9.82
N VAL A 636 15.46 -36.10 -8.92
CA VAL A 636 16.75 -35.85 -8.28
C VAL A 636 16.61 -35.91 -6.76
N ARG A 637 17.72 -36.17 -6.07
CA ARG A 637 17.79 -36.28 -4.60
C ARG A 637 18.82 -35.27 -4.07
N PRO A 638 18.48 -34.46 -3.05
CA PRO A 638 19.38 -33.50 -2.43
C PRO A 638 20.56 -34.16 -1.72
#